data_AF-A0A7W0PQJ2-F1
#
_entry.id   AF-A0A7W0PQJ2-F1
#
_cell.length_a   1.000
_cell.length_b   1.000
_cell.length_c   1.000
_cell.angle_alpha   90.00
_cell.angle_beta   90.00
_cell.angle_gamma   90.00
#
_symmetry.space_group_name_H-M   'P 1'
#
loop_
_entity.id
_entity.type
_entity.pdbx_description
1 polymer ?
#
loop_
_entity_poly.entity_id
_entity_poly.type
_entity_poly.pdbx_seq_one_letter_code
_entity_poly.pdbx_strand_id
1 'polypeptide(L)'
;MTATDAANNRPEPEVVDGAEAPVGAVSSPLDGRIDFGRLGWFGVTAAIVFLAAIGLRFTQLDTYVMTQREGEWAYDAWSLYTGKPLPAGQELPIVSPLYLLLQSAMFFLFGVTDAIARSLPVLAGLGIVALTFAFRPVLSRSAIIGMAVMSAIAPTLVFASRTIDPAILIAFFALLAVASVFRAGQSVGRRVTYWAGLFGASIGAMLATGPEGISATIAIGVGLAVAAMTDGQDGPVTRGLRAVGGSASALSTALAAFIVISLLVFTRLLSNAAALEGFFTTFSDWGRMMATQTSTTPTQFFFYAALLYEFMAVAFAIVALLTASRTDDNASEARSLQPTIFVVWFLVALVLQSLASGRQPDQTVLVTLPLVLLGGIGLGRLIERIPWKSLASTRDGLVLAAMFGLFFGIVGLVTLTARANDPAQAVNSPYLRALFVLVVVILPLGFLIYRESSHARHPRFAAWCALLVVAVLLGVYTVRSTTQLAWERADSGTELVAPRVPTEGVRGFVDQTLRLSRDLSLAEVSNVDNTGSFGISIAVDPAVEWPYVWYFRDFPDIRVTTPAGWGDADMVIAPTKEGMEDSGYVVQSRTWLNRIPAEYEDLSLGTILSNVASPSEWYGGFRYLFFRDLEAPPLPEQISVGYTFRLSNQMNPSAGPFDLQTGQSLGPGTALGQLDSPTGIALSNDGQIIYIVDSGNQRIQRFERDGTFIGSWSAEDDQRIGLGLFDPANQGASDIVVGPDNLIHVADTWNHRVMILDSDGQLVRELGRSGDITDTNNSVDPTVSPGLFYGPRSIAVTDNEIFVTDTGNERVQVFASDGTFLRAFGGFGTEAGRLIEPVGIAIGPDGNVYVADTGNSRISVFEQDGTPVSQVAVPAWEGQVSQQNYLRFGPDGILYMTSPGAGSVQAYNGTDFATIQGGEAGGTVTAPAGLVVGPDGLMFVTETLASQVIEFPVVLPEGFAGGSAATPQATPVPTIVATPAVG
;
A
#
# COMPACT_ATOMS: atom_id res chain seq x y z
N MET A 1 68.96 22.54 -71.40
CA MET A 1 67.76 23.38 -71.25
C MET A 1 67.33 23.25 -69.78
N THR A 2 67.71 24.15 -68.86
CA THR A 2 67.22 25.54 -68.61
C THR A 2 65.73 25.58 -68.25
N ALA A 3 65.25 26.28 -67.20
CA ALA A 3 65.93 26.93 -66.07
C ALA A 3 64.89 27.31 -64.97
N THR A 4 65.25 27.10 -63.69
CA THR A 4 65.13 27.98 -62.49
C THR A 4 64.04 29.06 -62.29
N ASP A 5 63.57 29.13 -61.02
CA ASP A 5 63.36 30.33 -60.16
C ASP A 5 62.14 31.28 -60.38
N ALA A 6 61.76 32.18 -59.46
CA ALA A 6 61.70 32.24 -57.97
C ALA A 6 60.97 33.54 -57.51
N ALA A 7 60.49 33.57 -56.25
CA ALA A 7 60.31 34.75 -55.35
C ALA A 7 59.41 35.99 -55.69
N ASN A 8 58.45 36.24 -54.77
CA ASN A 8 58.11 37.48 -54.03
C ASN A 8 57.60 38.83 -54.63
N ASN A 9 56.70 39.43 -53.80
CA ASN A 9 56.42 40.87 -53.50
C ASN A 9 55.16 41.60 -54.06
N ARG A 10 54.14 41.76 -53.17
CA ARG A 10 53.46 42.99 -52.64
C ARG A 10 53.35 44.26 -53.53
N PRO A 11 52.24 45.04 -53.47
CA PRO A 11 51.76 45.72 -52.24
C PRO A 11 50.22 45.87 -52.02
N GLU A 12 49.85 46.49 -50.89
CA GLU A 12 48.49 46.87 -50.44
C GLU A 12 47.96 48.17 -51.11
N PRO A 13 46.68 48.53 -50.88
CA PRO A 13 46.44 49.86 -50.26
C PRO A 13 45.38 49.93 -49.14
N GLU A 14 45.54 50.96 -48.30
CA GLU A 14 44.60 51.56 -47.32
C GLU A 14 43.37 52.20 -48.04
N VAL A 15 42.23 52.60 -47.47
CA VAL A 15 41.73 52.93 -46.10
C VAL A 15 40.23 52.45 -45.99
N VAL A 16 39.49 52.36 -44.87
CA VAL A 16 38.90 53.41 -43.99
C VAL A 16 38.28 52.74 -42.73
N ASP A 17 38.36 53.42 -41.60
CA ASP A 17 37.83 53.02 -40.27
C ASP A 17 36.34 53.38 -40.06
N GLY A 18 35.64 52.68 -39.15
CA GLY A 18 34.37 53.18 -38.57
C GLY A 18 33.07 52.42 -38.84
N ALA A 19 32.89 51.25 -38.20
CA ALA A 19 31.58 50.75 -37.77
C ALA A 19 31.75 49.82 -36.56
N GLU A 20 30.99 50.04 -35.49
CA GLU A 20 31.07 49.21 -34.28
C GLU A 20 30.63 47.77 -34.58
N ALA A 21 31.47 46.80 -34.21
CA ALA A 21 31.09 45.39 -34.26
C ALA A 21 30.04 45.10 -33.17
N PRO A 22 28.92 44.41 -33.48
CA PRO A 22 27.93 44.05 -32.48
C PRO A 22 28.54 43.20 -31.36
N VAL A 23 28.25 43.58 -30.12
CA VAL A 23 28.66 42.85 -28.92
C VAL A 23 28.25 41.38 -29.04
N GLY A 24 29.18 40.48 -28.72
CA GLY A 24 29.07 39.06 -29.05
C GLY A 24 27.76 38.41 -28.61
N ALA A 25 27.04 37.84 -29.58
CA ALA A 25 25.92 36.96 -29.32
C ALA A 25 26.40 35.76 -28.48
N VAL A 26 26.00 35.73 -27.22
CA VAL A 26 26.15 34.55 -26.36
C VAL A 26 25.23 33.49 -26.94
N SER A 27 25.80 32.52 -27.65
CA SER A 27 25.07 31.34 -28.16
C SER A 27 24.30 30.70 -27.01
N SER A 28 23.02 30.44 -27.17
CA SER A 28 22.22 29.82 -26.12
C SER A 28 22.82 28.45 -25.79
N PRO A 29 22.84 28.01 -24.52
CA PRO A 29 23.16 26.62 -24.17
C PRO A 29 22.31 25.60 -24.93
N LEU A 30 21.12 26.01 -25.40
CA LEU A 30 20.17 25.21 -26.17
C LEU A 30 20.49 25.14 -27.68
N ASP A 31 21.34 26.02 -28.22
CA ASP A 31 21.78 25.99 -29.63
C ASP A 31 22.87 24.91 -29.87
N GLY A 32 23.36 24.29 -28.80
CA GLY A 32 24.37 23.23 -28.83
C GLY A 32 23.83 21.93 -29.43
N ARG A 33 23.91 21.77 -30.75
CA ARG A 33 23.68 20.47 -31.41
C ARG A 33 24.66 19.43 -30.84
N ILE A 34 24.12 18.38 -30.22
CA ILE A 34 24.91 17.25 -29.71
C ILE A 34 25.44 16.44 -30.90
N ASP A 35 26.72 16.64 -31.23
CA ASP A 35 27.42 15.87 -32.25
C ASP A 35 27.78 14.48 -31.72
N PHE A 36 26.85 13.53 -31.86
CA PHE A 36 27.05 12.13 -31.50
C PHE A 36 28.23 11.47 -32.25
N GLY A 37 28.66 12.02 -33.39
CA GLY A 37 29.86 11.56 -34.12
C GLY A 37 31.17 11.82 -33.37
N ARG A 38 31.18 12.69 -32.35
CA ARG A 38 32.34 12.99 -31.50
C ARG A 38 32.35 12.24 -30.16
N LEU A 39 31.31 11.45 -29.84
CA LEU A 39 31.29 10.67 -28.60
C LEU A 39 32.25 9.47 -28.66
N GLY A 40 33.49 9.67 -28.22
CA GLY A 40 34.42 8.56 -27.98
C GLY A 40 33.93 7.63 -26.86
N TRP A 41 34.45 6.38 -26.82
CA TRP A 41 34.01 5.31 -25.92
C TRP A 41 33.73 5.76 -24.48
N PHE A 42 34.60 6.60 -23.91
CA PHE A 42 34.47 7.12 -22.54
C PHE A 42 33.17 7.89 -22.32
N GLY A 43 32.72 8.68 -23.29
CA GLY A 43 31.46 9.42 -23.21
C GLY A 43 30.24 8.49 -23.30
N VAL A 44 30.30 7.48 -24.17
CA VAL A 44 29.24 6.46 -24.30
C VAL A 44 29.12 5.64 -23.02
N THR A 45 30.24 5.12 -22.49
CA THR A 45 30.24 4.35 -21.24
C THR A 45 29.80 5.22 -20.05
N ALA A 46 30.25 6.47 -19.95
CA ALA A 46 29.79 7.39 -18.91
C ALA A 46 28.28 7.63 -18.97
N ALA A 47 27.72 7.83 -20.17
CA ALA A 47 26.27 7.97 -20.36
C ALA A 47 25.50 6.71 -19.96
N ILE A 48 25.96 5.52 -20.36
CA ILE A 48 25.35 4.23 -19.97
C ILE A 48 25.37 4.06 -18.45
N VAL A 49 26.51 4.33 -17.80
CA VAL A 49 26.64 4.25 -16.34
C VAL A 49 25.72 5.23 -15.62
N PHE A 50 25.58 6.45 -16.13
CA PHE A 50 24.70 7.44 -15.54
C PHE A 50 23.21 7.11 -15.75
N LEU A 51 22.83 6.60 -16.93
CA LEU A 51 21.48 6.09 -17.20
C LEU A 51 21.15 4.88 -16.32
N ALA A 52 22.10 3.96 -16.11
CA ALA A 52 21.94 2.87 -15.15
C ALA A 52 21.80 3.39 -13.71
N ALA A 53 22.59 4.39 -13.32
CA ALA A 53 22.47 5.01 -11.99
C ALA A 53 21.11 5.70 -11.77
N ILE A 54 20.55 6.34 -12.81
CA ILE A 54 19.19 6.92 -12.82
C ILE A 54 18.16 5.80 -12.66
N GLY A 55 18.23 4.76 -13.51
CA GLY A 55 17.31 3.63 -13.47
C GLY A 55 17.30 2.94 -12.11
N LEU A 56 18.47 2.63 -11.55
CA LEU A 56 18.59 1.98 -10.24
C LEU A 56 18.13 2.86 -9.05
N ARG A 57 17.82 4.14 -9.25
CA ARG A 57 17.46 5.07 -8.18
C ARG A 57 16.05 5.61 -8.28
N PHE A 58 15.55 5.92 -9.48
CA PHE A 58 14.22 6.49 -9.68
C PHE A 58 13.08 5.46 -9.84
N THR A 59 13.35 4.19 -10.11
CA THR A 59 12.28 3.18 -10.24
C THR A 59 11.65 2.86 -8.88
N GLN A 60 10.32 2.79 -8.81
CA GLN A 60 9.62 2.24 -7.63
C GLN A 60 10.07 2.93 -6.31
N LEU A 61 9.92 4.26 -6.23
CA LEU A 61 10.20 5.03 -5.01
C LEU A 61 8.99 5.12 -4.07
N ASP A 62 7.79 4.93 -4.62
CA ASP A 62 6.49 5.00 -4.00
C ASP A 62 5.90 3.62 -3.63
N THR A 63 6.53 2.51 -4.01
CA THR A 63 6.01 1.14 -3.78
C THR A 63 6.23 0.62 -2.36
N TYR A 64 7.25 1.11 -1.65
CA TYR A 64 7.58 0.65 -0.30
C TYR A 64 7.04 1.61 0.77
N VAL A 65 6.49 1.05 1.85
CA VAL A 65 6.10 1.81 3.04
C VAL A 65 7.32 2.53 3.62
N MET A 66 7.16 3.75 4.13
CA MET A 66 8.21 4.45 4.87
C MET A 66 8.55 3.72 6.16
N THR A 67 9.84 3.48 6.42
CA THR A 67 10.28 3.06 7.77
C THR A 67 9.93 4.12 8.81
N GLN A 68 9.98 3.77 10.10
CA GLN A 68 9.75 4.70 11.21
C GLN A 68 10.51 6.03 11.04
N ARG A 69 11.82 5.93 10.75
CA ARG A 69 12.72 7.08 10.58
C ARG A 69 12.48 7.85 9.27
N GLU A 70 12.08 7.16 8.20
CA GLU A 70 11.70 7.85 6.96
C GLU A 70 10.43 8.68 7.16
N GLY A 71 9.43 8.15 7.87
CA GLY A 71 8.19 8.84 8.20
C GLY A 71 8.42 10.09 9.04
N GLU A 72 9.27 9.98 10.07
CA GLU A 72 9.72 11.09 10.92
C GLU A 72 10.35 12.23 10.08
N TRP A 73 11.40 11.94 9.29
CA TRP A 73 12.04 12.95 8.43
C TRP A 73 11.13 13.54 7.36
N ALA A 74 10.23 12.72 6.78
CA ALA A 74 9.27 13.18 5.80
C ALA A 74 8.24 14.14 6.43
N TYR A 75 7.74 13.80 7.62
CA TYR A 75 6.79 14.63 8.35
C TYR A 75 7.43 15.92 8.87
N ASP A 76 8.64 15.89 9.41
CA ASP A 76 9.36 17.10 9.85
C ASP A 76 9.52 18.11 8.71
N ALA A 77 9.96 17.65 7.54
CA ALA A 77 10.10 18.49 6.37
C ALA A 77 8.74 18.96 5.81
N TRP A 78 7.68 18.17 5.95
CA TRP A 78 6.32 18.57 5.58
C TRP A 78 5.71 19.57 6.58
N SER A 79 5.98 19.42 7.88
CA SER A 79 5.63 20.36 8.94
C SER A 79 6.33 21.70 8.73
N LEU A 80 7.63 21.69 8.41
CA LEU A 80 8.39 22.90 8.06
C LEU A 80 7.86 23.58 6.77
N TYR A 81 7.40 22.80 5.80
CA TYR A 81 6.80 23.29 4.56
C TYR A 81 5.39 23.87 4.75
N THR A 82 4.52 23.21 5.52
CA THR A 82 3.10 23.57 5.70
C THR A 82 2.84 24.52 6.87
N GLY A 83 3.75 24.56 7.85
CA GLY A 83 3.55 25.25 9.13
C GLY A 83 2.66 24.49 10.13
N LYS A 84 2.25 23.25 9.84
CA LYS A 84 1.54 22.39 10.81
C LYS A 84 2.49 21.97 11.95
N PRO A 85 2.00 21.86 13.21
CA PRO A 85 2.81 21.43 14.35
C PRO A 85 3.22 19.95 14.25
N LEU A 86 4.27 19.56 14.97
CA LEU A 86 4.62 18.16 15.16
C LEU A 86 3.68 17.46 16.17
N PRO A 87 3.57 16.12 16.12
CA PRO A 87 2.76 15.36 17.07
C PRO A 87 3.26 15.52 18.51
N ALA A 88 2.37 15.27 19.48
CA ALA A 88 2.68 15.27 20.92
C ALA A 88 3.38 16.54 21.47
N GLY A 89 3.37 17.65 20.74
CA GLY A 89 4.07 18.89 21.12
C GLY A 89 5.60 18.82 20.94
N GLN A 90 6.09 17.94 20.07
CA GLN A 90 7.51 17.90 19.67
C GLN A 90 7.94 19.19 18.93
N GLU A 91 9.24 19.46 18.87
CA GLU A 91 9.82 20.60 18.14
C GLU A 91 10.74 20.12 17.01
N LEU A 92 10.76 20.83 15.88
CA LEU A 92 11.59 20.49 14.71
C LEU A 92 13.09 20.43 15.08
N PRO A 93 13.83 19.41 14.62
CA PRO A 93 15.21 19.19 15.05
C PRO A 93 16.16 20.29 14.55
N ILE A 94 16.79 20.98 15.50
CA ILE A 94 17.69 22.12 15.24
C ILE A 94 19.10 21.74 14.73
N VAL A 95 19.40 20.44 14.61
CA VAL A 95 20.75 19.92 14.32
C VAL A 95 20.99 19.48 12.87
N SER A 96 19.93 19.26 12.08
CA SER A 96 20.04 18.89 10.65
C SER A 96 19.31 19.87 9.70
N PRO A 97 19.41 21.21 9.91
CA PRO A 97 18.59 22.17 9.19
C PRO A 97 18.80 22.17 7.66
N LEU A 98 19.98 21.79 7.14
CA LEU A 98 20.18 21.73 5.69
C LEU A 98 19.32 20.64 5.04
N TYR A 99 19.24 19.48 5.70
CA TYR A 99 18.46 18.36 5.20
C TYR A 99 16.98 18.72 5.18
N LEU A 100 16.45 19.22 6.31
CA LEU A 100 15.06 19.68 6.42
C LEU A 100 14.71 20.75 5.37
N LEU A 101 15.54 21.77 5.20
CA LEU A 101 15.28 22.86 4.24
C LEU A 101 15.26 22.36 2.79
N LEU A 102 16.20 21.49 2.41
CA LEU A 102 16.23 20.90 1.07
C LEU A 102 15.04 19.96 0.84
N GLN A 103 14.68 19.17 1.84
CA GLN A 103 13.55 18.24 1.79
C GLN A 103 12.21 18.99 1.68
N SER A 104 12.03 20.03 2.50
CA SER A 104 10.87 20.94 2.44
C SER A 104 10.79 21.65 1.08
N ALA A 105 11.93 22.02 0.50
CA ALA A 105 11.99 22.60 -0.84
C ALA A 105 11.57 21.59 -1.94
N MET A 106 11.85 20.29 -1.78
CA MET A 106 11.33 19.27 -2.71
C MET A 106 9.80 19.19 -2.65
N PHE A 107 9.21 19.21 -1.44
CA PHE A 107 7.75 19.25 -1.30
C PHE A 107 7.13 20.54 -1.87
N PHE A 108 7.77 21.70 -1.64
CA PHE A 108 7.32 22.97 -2.24
C PHE A 108 7.36 22.96 -3.78
N LEU A 109 8.39 22.34 -4.38
CA LEU A 109 8.59 22.34 -5.83
C LEU A 109 7.76 21.29 -6.58
N PHE A 110 7.52 20.12 -5.97
CA PHE A 110 6.98 18.94 -6.66
C PHE A 110 5.75 18.31 -5.99
N GLY A 111 5.28 18.87 -4.88
CA GLY A 111 4.17 18.32 -4.10
C GLY A 111 4.59 17.24 -3.10
N VAL A 112 3.62 16.72 -2.34
CA VAL A 112 3.86 15.82 -1.21
C VAL A 112 3.51 14.38 -1.60
N THR A 113 4.52 13.54 -1.82
CA THR A 113 4.37 12.08 -2.00
C THR A 113 5.60 11.35 -1.47
N ASP A 114 5.47 10.04 -1.21
CA ASP A 114 6.59 9.17 -0.81
C ASP A 114 7.75 9.21 -1.84
N ALA A 115 7.44 9.28 -3.13
CA ALA A 115 8.45 9.39 -4.19
C ALA A 115 9.18 10.73 -4.18
N ILE A 116 8.49 11.85 -3.95
CA ILE A 116 9.15 13.16 -3.80
C ILE A 116 9.97 13.19 -2.51
N ALA A 117 9.49 12.60 -1.43
CA ALA A 117 10.23 12.50 -0.17
C ALA A 117 11.57 11.74 -0.35
N ARG A 118 11.61 10.68 -1.17
CA ARG A 118 12.86 9.95 -1.49
C ARG A 118 13.71 10.59 -2.59
N SER A 119 13.23 11.64 -3.25
CA SER A 119 13.92 12.23 -4.42
C SER A 119 15.18 13.03 -4.09
N LEU A 120 15.28 13.67 -2.93
CA LEU A 120 16.51 14.35 -2.48
C LEU A 120 17.68 13.35 -2.26
N PRO A 121 17.50 12.24 -1.54
CA PRO A 121 18.44 11.11 -1.51
C PRO A 121 18.89 10.64 -2.90
N VAL A 122 17.96 10.51 -3.85
CA VAL A 122 18.26 10.10 -5.23
C VAL A 122 19.19 11.10 -5.93
N LEU A 123 18.89 12.40 -5.81
CA LEU A 123 19.73 13.46 -6.38
C LEU A 123 21.12 13.49 -5.75
N ALA A 124 21.25 13.28 -4.43
CA ALA A 124 22.54 13.15 -3.75
C ALA A 124 23.34 11.93 -4.26
N GLY A 125 22.69 10.77 -4.41
CA GLY A 125 23.30 9.55 -4.95
C GLY A 125 23.77 9.70 -6.40
N LEU A 126 22.97 10.33 -7.26
CA LEU A 126 23.37 10.67 -8.63
C LEU A 126 24.49 11.72 -8.65
N GLY A 127 24.46 12.66 -7.71
CA GLY A 127 25.55 13.60 -7.45
C GLY A 127 26.87 12.91 -7.14
N ILE A 128 26.87 11.86 -6.30
CA ILE A 128 28.06 11.05 -6.00
C ILE A 128 28.62 10.41 -7.27
N VAL A 129 27.77 9.78 -8.09
CA VAL A 129 28.19 9.19 -9.38
C VAL A 129 28.77 10.26 -10.31
N ALA A 130 28.13 11.42 -10.42
CA ALA A 130 28.62 12.55 -11.23
C ALA A 130 29.97 13.11 -10.72
N LEU A 131 30.17 13.15 -9.40
CA LEU A 131 31.42 13.64 -8.79
C LEU A 131 32.62 12.72 -9.01
N THR A 132 32.43 11.45 -9.36
CA THR A 132 33.55 10.59 -9.80
C THR A 132 34.28 11.17 -11.02
N PHE A 133 33.57 11.85 -11.93
CA PHE A 133 34.16 12.54 -13.07
C PHE A 133 34.95 13.80 -12.69
N ALA A 134 34.81 14.31 -11.45
CA ALA A 134 35.64 15.40 -10.95
C ALA A 134 37.12 15.00 -10.89
N PHE A 135 37.44 13.72 -10.67
CA PHE A 135 38.81 13.20 -10.54
C PHE A 135 39.56 13.06 -11.88
N ARG A 136 38.93 13.38 -13.02
CA ARG A 136 39.54 13.33 -14.37
C ARG A 136 40.93 13.95 -14.54
N PRO A 137 41.34 15.01 -13.80
CA PRO A 137 42.69 15.54 -13.89
C PRO A 137 43.79 14.68 -13.21
N VAL A 138 43.42 13.77 -12.31
CA VAL A 138 44.35 13.01 -11.43
C VAL A 138 44.20 11.48 -11.55
N LEU A 139 43.18 11.02 -12.27
CA LEU A 139 42.91 9.61 -12.56
C LEU A 139 42.78 9.36 -14.07
N SER A 140 43.10 8.13 -14.47
CA SER A 140 42.95 7.65 -15.85
C SER A 140 41.48 7.49 -16.23
N ARG A 141 41.18 7.45 -17.54
CA ARG A 141 39.81 7.35 -18.04
C ARG A 141 39.08 6.11 -17.52
N SER A 142 39.79 5.00 -17.37
CA SER A 142 39.17 3.74 -16.95
C SER A 142 39.04 3.67 -15.43
N ALA A 143 39.95 4.28 -14.66
CA ALA A 143 39.78 4.48 -13.21
C ALA A 143 38.51 5.29 -12.89
N ILE A 144 38.25 6.37 -13.64
CA ILE A 144 37.01 7.16 -13.49
C ILE A 144 35.78 6.34 -13.83
N ILE A 145 35.79 5.59 -14.95
CA ILE A 145 34.67 4.72 -15.31
C ILE A 145 34.47 3.61 -14.27
N GLY A 146 35.55 3.04 -13.73
CA GLY A 146 35.47 2.06 -12.64
C GLY A 146 34.84 2.64 -11.38
N MET A 147 35.23 3.85 -10.97
CA MET A 147 34.57 4.59 -9.87
C MET A 147 33.09 4.85 -10.17
N ALA A 148 32.77 5.36 -11.36
CA ALA A 148 31.39 5.64 -11.75
C ALA A 148 30.53 4.37 -11.77
N VAL A 149 31.05 3.25 -12.30
CA VAL A 149 30.37 1.94 -12.30
C VAL A 149 30.11 1.48 -10.86
N MET A 150 31.16 1.43 -10.02
CA MET A 150 31.00 0.98 -8.62
C MET A 150 29.99 1.87 -7.87
N SER A 151 30.11 3.20 -7.93
CA SER A 151 29.14 4.10 -7.28
C SER A 151 27.72 4.01 -7.85
N ALA A 152 27.57 3.67 -9.13
CA ALA A 152 26.26 3.48 -9.75
C ALA A 152 25.55 2.22 -9.23
N ILE A 153 26.29 1.12 -9.02
CA ILE A 153 25.74 -0.21 -8.71
C ILE A 153 25.98 -0.72 -7.27
N ALA A 154 26.69 0.03 -6.42
CA ALA A 154 27.00 -0.37 -5.04
C ALA A 154 25.72 -0.47 -4.17
N PRO A 155 25.40 -1.63 -3.55
CA PRO A 155 24.14 -1.84 -2.86
C PRO A 155 23.87 -0.81 -1.77
N THR A 156 24.88 -0.50 -0.94
CA THR A 156 24.71 0.44 0.17
C THR A 156 24.49 1.87 -0.30
N LEU A 157 25.13 2.28 -1.40
CA LEU A 157 24.96 3.62 -1.99
C LEU A 157 23.65 3.74 -2.78
N VAL A 158 23.16 2.66 -3.38
CA VAL A 158 21.85 2.67 -4.06
C VAL A 158 20.74 2.71 -3.03
N PHE A 159 20.80 1.86 -1.99
CA PHE A 159 19.87 1.84 -0.87
C PHE A 159 19.80 3.20 -0.15
N ALA A 160 20.93 3.73 0.32
CA ALA A 160 20.98 5.03 1.00
C ALA A 160 20.57 6.21 0.09
N SER A 161 20.60 6.06 -1.24
CA SER A 161 20.05 7.05 -2.17
C SER A 161 18.56 6.86 -2.49
N ARG A 162 17.89 5.91 -1.82
CA ARG A 162 16.45 5.63 -1.95
C ARG A 162 15.73 5.73 -0.60
N THR A 163 16.45 5.81 0.52
CA THR A 163 15.90 6.03 1.86
C THR A 163 16.02 7.50 2.28
N ILE A 164 15.06 7.97 3.08
CA ILE A 164 15.03 9.33 3.63
C ILE A 164 15.95 9.41 4.87
N ASP A 165 17.26 9.57 4.64
CA ASP A 165 18.24 9.78 5.72
C ASP A 165 19.32 10.83 5.32
N PRO A 166 19.78 11.69 6.25
CA PRO A 166 20.81 12.70 5.96
C PRO A 166 22.19 12.15 5.55
N ALA A 167 22.52 10.89 5.85
CA ALA A 167 23.85 10.31 5.62
C ALA A 167 24.27 10.28 4.15
N ILE A 168 23.35 10.09 3.20
CA ILE A 168 23.67 10.15 1.75
C ILE A 168 24.04 11.57 1.31
N LEU A 169 23.45 12.58 1.92
CA LEU A 169 23.75 13.99 1.62
C LEU A 169 25.10 14.40 2.24
N ILE A 170 25.41 13.91 3.45
CA ILE A 170 26.75 14.02 4.05
C ILE A 170 27.79 13.32 3.16
N ALA A 171 27.51 12.11 2.67
CA ALA A 171 28.38 11.37 1.76
C ALA A 171 28.65 12.13 0.44
N PHE A 172 27.62 12.77 -0.12
CA PHE A 172 27.74 13.66 -1.28
C PHE A 172 28.66 14.85 -1.00
N PHE A 173 28.43 15.59 0.10
CA PHE A 173 29.27 16.75 0.45
C PHE A 173 30.70 16.36 0.85
N ALA A 174 30.92 15.20 1.46
CA ALA A 174 32.25 14.67 1.73
C ALA A 174 33.04 14.42 0.44
N LEU A 175 32.40 13.80 -0.57
CA LEU A 175 33.02 13.62 -1.88
C LEU A 175 33.23 14.95 -2.61
N LEU A 176 32.30 15.90 -2.49
CA LEU A 176 32.42 17.24 -3.07
C LEU A 176 33.59 18.02 -2.47
N ALA A 177 33.80 17.94 -1.15
CA ALA A 177 34.93 18.53 -0.46
C ALA A 177 36.26 17.95 -0.98
N VAL A 178 36.37 16.62 -1.01
CA VAL A 178 37.57 15.92 -1.51
C VAL A 178 37.83 16.25 -2.98
N ALA A 179 36.82 16.21 -3.84
CA ALA A 179 36.92 16.59 -5.25
C ALA A 179 37.34 18.07 -5.44
N SER A 180 36.87 18.96 -4.58
CA SER A 180 37.23 20.39 -4.61
C SER A 180 38.70 20.62 -4.28
N VAL A 181 39.26 19.90 -3.29
CA VAL A 181 40.72 19.96 -2.99
C VAL A 181 41.55 19.52 -4.20
N PHE A 182 41.19 18.40 -4.85
CA PHE A 182 41.90 17.95 -6.06
C PHE A 182 41.79 18.94 -7.21
N ARG A 183 40.61 19.53 -7.41
CA ARG A 183 40.37 20.52 -8.47
C ARG A 183 41.07 21.86 -8.21
N ALA A 184 41.22 22.28 -6.96
CA ALA A 184 42.06 23.41 -6.57
C ALA A 184 43.52 23.18 -6.97
N GLY A 185 44.07 21.99 -6.69
CA GLY A 185 45.46 21.61 -6.98
C GLY A 185 45.85 21.49 -8.47
N GLN A 186 44.87 21.50 -9.37
CA GLN A 186 45.08 21.57 -10.83
C GLN A 186 44.59 22.90 -11.44
N SER A 187 44.18 23.86 -10.62
CA SER A 187 43.68 25.17 -11.03
C SER A 187 44.75 26.25 -10.83
N VAL A 188 44.60 27.38 -11.54
CA VAL A 188 45.49 28.55 -11.44
C VAL A 188 44.63 29.81 -11.32
N GLY A 189 45.13 30.80 -10.56
CA GLY A 189 44.46 32.09 -10.35
C GLY A 189 43.07 31.94 -9.70
N ARG A 190 42.10 32.74 -10.15
CA ARG A 190 40.74 32.83 -9.58
C ARG A 190 40.00 31.49 -9.49
N ARG A 191 40.36 30.50 -10.33
CA ARG A 191 39.79 29.14 -10.25
C ARG A 191 40.14 28.41 -8.96
N VAL A 192 41.32 28.64 -8.39
CA VAL A 192 41.72 28.09 -7.09
C VAL A 192 40.79 28.61 -5.99
N THR A 193 40.51 29.92 -6.00
CA THR A 193 39.60 30.58 -5.06
C THR A 193 38.18 30.01 -5.12
N TYR A 194 37.65 29.71 -6.31
CA TYR A 194 36.34 29.06 -6.46
C TYR A 194 36.31 27.65 -5.85
N TRP A 195 37.32 26.81 -6.11
CA TRP A 195 37.37 25.46 -5.53
C TRP A 195 37.63 25.48 -4.02
N ALA A 196 38.39 26.44 -3.51
CA ALA A 196 38.57 26.65 -2.08
C ALA A 196 37.25 27.07 -1.40
N GLY A 197 36.48 27.97 -2.03
CA GLY A 197 35.13 28.32 -1.59
C GLY A 197 34.18 27.11 -1.59
N LEU A 198 34.19 26.30 -2.64
CA LEU A 198 33.36 25.09 -2.73
C LEU A 198 33.75 24.04 -1.68
N PHE A 199 35.05 23.88 -1.39
CA PHE A 199 35.54 23.05 -0.29
C PHE A 199 34.98 23.54 1.05
N GLY A 200 35.14 24.82 1.38
CA GLY A 200 34.62 25.41 2.63
C GLY A 200 33.09 25.29 2.77
N ALA A 201 32.36 25.57 1.68
CA ALA A 201 30.92 25.38 1.62
C ALA A 201 30.52 23.91 1.85
N SER A 202 31.27 22.95 1.31
CA SER A 202 31.01 21.50 1.50
C SER A 202 31.22 21.07 2.96
N ILE A 203 32.24 21.60 3.65
CA ILE A 203 32.43 21.34 5.09
C ILE A 203 31.26 21.92 5.91
N GLY A 204 30.84 23.15 5.60
CA GLY A 204 29.71 23.79 6.29
C GLY A 204 28.39 23.06 6.03
N ALA A 205 28.20 22.57 4.80
CA ALA A 205 27.03 21.80 4.42
C ALA A 205 26.96 20.43 5.12
N MET A 206 28.08 19.69 5.22
CA MET A 206 28.10 18.45 6.02
C MET A 206 27.70 18.70 7.48
N LEU A 207 28.28 19.73 8.11
CA LEU A 207 27.97 20.08 9.50
C LEU A 207 26.49 20.46 9.67
N ALA A 208 25.91 21.22 8.73
CA ALA A 208 24.50 21.60 8.75
C ALA A 208 23.52 20.49 8.34
N THR A 209 24.04 19.32 7.92
CA THR A 209 23.23 18.14 7.56
C THR A 209 23.04 17.19 8.75
N GLY A 210 23.88 17.28 9.79
CA GLY A 210 23.70 16.54 11.04
C GLY A 210 25.01 16.22 11.79
N PRO A 211 24.92 15.66 13.02
CA PRO A 211 26.08 15.31 13.85
C PRO A 211 27.10 14.40 13.16
N GLU A 212 26.66 13.44 12.35
CA GLU A 212 27.54 12.54 11.56
C GLU A 212 28.40 13.30 10.53
N GLY A 213 28.01 14.52 10.16
CA GLY A 213 28.80 15.42 9.34
C GLY A 213 30.15 15.78 9.98
N ILE A 214 30.23 15.78 11.31
CA ILE A 214 31.48 15.96 12.06
C ILE A 214 32.36 14.72 11.91
N SER A 215 31.82 13.50 12.09
CA SER A 215 32.54 12.25 11.85
C SER A 215 33.08 12.16 10.41
N ALA A 216 32.26 12.49 9.42
CA ALA A 216 32.67 12.53 8.01
C ALA A 216 33.78 13.56 7.76
N THR A 217 33.66 14.77 8.34
CA THR A 217 34.68 15.82 8.25
C THR A 217 36.02 15.39 8.86
N ILE A 218 36.01 14.72 10.02
CA ILE A 218 37.22 14.15 10.64
C ILE A 218 37.82 13.07 9.73
N ALA A 219 37.00 12.15 9.20
CA ALA A 219 37.48 11.05 8.36
C ALA A 219 38.14 11.54 7.06
N ILE A 220 37.54 12.50 6.34
CA ILE A 220 38.19 13.11 5.17
C ILE A 220 39.41 13.96 5.56
N GLY A 221 39.38 14.63 6.71
CA GLY A 221 40.48 15.47 7.20
C GLY A 221 41.73 14.65 7.49
N VAL A 222 41.60 13.56 8.23
CA VAL A 222 42.68 12.60 8.49
C VAL A 222 43.12 11.91 7.19
N GLY A 223 42.18 11.52 6.33
CA GLY A 223 42.48 10.94 5.01
C GLY A 223 43.34 11.86 4.13
N LEU A 224 42.96 13.14 4.02
CA LEU A 224 43.71 14.16 3.29
C LEU A 224 45.08 14.44 3.92
N ALA A 225 45.16 14.52 5.25
CA ALA A 225 46.41 14.78 5.96
C ALA A 225 47.43 13.66 5.78
N VAL A 226 47.03 12.39 6.02
CA VAL A 226 47.92 11.23 5.85
C VAL A 226 48.28 11.05 4.38
N ALA A 227 47.35 11.24 3.45
CA ALA A 227 47.66 11.18 2.03
C ALA A 227 48.67 12.26 1.61
N ALA A 228 48.57 13.50 2.11
CA ALA A 228 49.56 14.55 1.84
C ALA A 228 50.96 14.23 2.40
N MET A 229 51.05 13.44 3.46
CA MET A 229 52.33 12.94 3.99
C MET A 229 52.94 11.83 3.11
N THR A 230 52.13 11.04 2.41
CA THR A 230 52.58 9.91 1.55
C THR A 230 52.71 10.24 0.06
N ASP A 231 51.93 11.22 -0.44
CA ASP A 231 51.92 11.71 -1.83
C ASP A 231 53.22 12.45 -2.22
N GLY A 232 54.04 12.83 -1.23
CA GLY A 232 55.23 13.64 -1.42
C GLY A 232 54.91 15.12 -1.73
N GLN A 233 55.95 15.89 -2.04
CA GLN A 233 55.87 17.35 -2.18
C GLN A 233 55.02 17.80 -3.40
N ASP A 234 54.99 17.02 -4.47
CA ASP A 234 54.32 17.37 -5.74
C ASP A 234 53.06 16.54 -6.02
N GLY A 235 52.68 15.64 -5.12
CA GLY A 235 51.54 14.74 -5.31
C GLY A 235 50.17 15.47 -5.34
N PRO A 236 49.13 14.84 -5.92
CA PRO A 236 47.83 15.48 -6.14
C PRO A 236 47.17 16.03 -4.89
N VAL A 237 47.22 15.34 -3.75
CA VAL A 237 46.62 15.81 -2.49
C VAL A 237 47.40 17.01 -1.96
N THR A 238 48.74 16.89 -1.89
CA THR A 238 49.64 17.93 -1.38
C THR A 238 49.50 19.23 -2.17
N ARG A 239 49.42 19.16 -3.51
CA ARG A 239 49.14 20.32 -4.36
C ARG A 239 47.75 20.89 -4.14
N GLY A 240 46.74 20.06 -3.92
CA GLY A 240 45.39 20.48 -3.57
C GLY A 240 45.33 21.29 -2.28
N LEU A 241 45.85 20.74 -1.18
CA LEU A 241 45.88 21.41 0.11
C LEU A 241 46.71 22.70 0.08
N ARG A 242 47.84 22.73 -0.65
CA ARG A 242 48.60 23.97 -0.86
C ARG A 242 47.89 25.01 -1.71
N ALA A 243 47.09 24.60 -2.69
CA ALA A 243 46.29 25.54 -3.48
C ALA A 243 45.20 26.20 -2.62
N VAL A 244 44.55 25.43 -1.74
CA VAL A 244 43.53 25.95 -0.79
C VAL A 244 44.16 26.80 0.31
N GLY A 245 45.20 26.33 0.99
CA GLY A 245 45.79 27.00 2.16
C GLY A 245 46.93 27.98 1.87
N GLY A 246 47.61 27.87 0.72
CA GLY A 246 48.80 28.65 0.38
C GLY A 246 48.52 30.03 -0.21
N SER A 247 47.25 30.37 -0.48
CA SER A 247 46.85 31.72 -0.88
C SER A 247 45.88 32.29 0.15
N ALA A 248 46.18 33.47 0.67
CA ALA A 248 45.32 34.16 1.62
C ALA A 248 43.90 34.38 1.08
N SER A 249 43.74 34.59 -0.23
CA SER A 249 42.41 34.75 -0.86
C SER A 249 41.65 33.43 -1.01
N ALA A 250 42.35 32.32 -1.23
CA ALA A 250 41.72 31.00 -1.30
C ALA A 250 41.28 30.54 0.11
N LEU A 251 42.16 30.68 1.09
CA LEU A 251 41.87 30.34 2.49
C LEU A 251 40.76 31.22 3.08
N SER A 252 40.79 32.53 2.84
CA SER A 252 39.72 33.43 3.31
C SER A 252 38.38 33.15 2.62
N THR A 253 38.37 32.78 1.34
CA THR A 253 37.14 32.39 0.63
C THR A 253 36.60 31.06 1.13
N ALA A 254 37.47 30.08 1.42
CA ALA A 254 37.06 28.81 2.03
C ALA A 254 36.44 29.04 3.42
N LEU A 255 37.11 29.81 4.28
CA LEU A 255 36.61 30.13 5.62
C LEU A 255 35.31 30.95 5.56
N ALA A 256 35.23 31.95 4.68
CA ALA A 256 34.02 32.73 4.48
C ALA A 256 32.86 31.86 3.98
N ALA A 257 33.09 30.95 3.02
CA ALA A 257 32.06 30.04 2.53
C ALA A 257 31.59 29.05 3.62
N PHE A 258 32.51 28.51 4.41
CA PHE A 258 32.19 27.67 5.58
C PHE A 258 31.31 28.43 6.59
N ILE A 259 31.73 29.64 6.98
CA ILE A 259 30.99 30.48 7.93
C ILE A 259 29.63 30.87 7.36
N VAL A 260 29.57 31.33 6.10
CA VAL A 260 28.31 31.78 5.47
C VAL A 260 27.31 30.64 5.35
N ILE A 261 27.73 29.43 4.93
CA ILE A 261 26.81 28.28 4.86
C ILE A 261 26.38 27.85 6.26
N SER A 262 27.30 27.73 7.21
CA SER A 262 26.96 27.33 8.58
C SER A 262 25.99 28.33 9.22
N LEU A 263 26.27 29.63 9.12
CA LEU A 263 25.40 30.67 9.69
C LEU A 263 24.05 30.79 8.97
N LEU A 264 24.01 30.79 7.64
CA LEU A 264 22.75 30.94 6.89
C LEU A 264 21.79 29.76 7.10
N VAL A 265 22.32 28.55 7.32
CA VAL A 265 21.50 27.34 7.44
C VAL A 265 21.10 27.07 8.89
N PHE A 266 22.00 27.25 9.87
CA PHE A 266 21.63 27.10 11.28
C PHE A 266 20.81 28.28 11.81
N THR A 267 21.09 29.50 11.35
CA THR A 267 20.38 30.68 11.88
C THR A 267 19.29 31.15 10.95
N ARG A 268 18.13 31.49 11.53
CA ARG A 268 17.20 32.45 10.91
C ARG A 268 17.85 33.84 11.01
N LEU A 269 18.88 34.09 10.17
CA LEU A 269 19.92 35.13 10.35
C LEU A 269 19.41 36.59 10.46
N LEU A 270 18.12 36.83 10.24
CA LEU A 270 17.46 38.13 10.38
C LEU A 270 16.24 38.12 11.34
N SER A 271 15.94 37.01 12.02
CA SER A 271 14.73 36.90 12.87
C SER A 271 14.91 36.21 14.23
N ASN A 272 15.95 35.41 14.48
CA ASN A 272 16.20 34.86 15.82
C ASN A 272 17.70 34.60 16.09
N ALA A 273 18.27 35.29 17.07
CA ALA A 273 19.66 35.13 17.50
C ALA A 273 19.90 33.85 18.32
N ALA A 274 18.88 33.28 18.96
CA ALA A 274 18.98 32.00 19.65
C ALA A 274 19.21 30.83 18.67
N ALA A 275 18.98 31.01 17.37
CA ALA A 275 19.18 29.96 16.36
C ALA A 275 20.65 29.52 16.19
N LEU A 276 21.63 30.20 16.80
CA LEU A 276 22.99 29.66 16.94
C LEU A 276 23.07 28.44 17.87
N GLU A 277 22.04 28.19 18.69
CA GLU A 277 21.95 27.02 19.55
C GLU A 277 22.08 25.72 18.76
N GLY A 278 21.36 25.57 17.64
CA GLY A 278 21.43 24.37 16.79
C GLY A 278 22.84 24.01 16.32
N PHE A 279 23.67 25.03 16.02
CA PHE A 279 25.07 24.82 15.66
C PHE A 279 25.86 24.19 16.81
N PHE A 280 25.73 24.70 18.04
CA PHE A 280 26.42 24.14 19.21
C PHE A 280 25.82 22.82 19.68
N THR A 281 24.50 22.65 19.58
CA THR A 281 23.79 21.40 19.86
C THR A 281 24.25 20.29 18.92
N THR A 282 24.54 20.58 17.65
CA THR A 282 25.13 19.58 16.72
C THR A 282 26.46 19.01 17.22
N PHE A 283 27.34 19.84 17.79
CA PHE A 283 28.58 19.38 18.43
C PHE A 283 28.33 18.65 19.76
N SER A 284 27.35 19.11 20.55
CA SER A 284 26.94 18.45 21.79
C SER A 284 26.39 17.04 21.51
N ASP A 285 25.55 16.89 20.49
CA ASP A 285 24.94 15.62 20.08
C ASP A 285 25.95 14.66 19.48
N TRP A 286 26.88 15.15 18.67
CA TRP A 286 28.04 14.36 18.26
C TRP A 286 28.87 13.90 19.48
N GLY A 287 29.08 14.78 20.46
CA GLY A 287 29.74 14.44 21.72
C GLY A 287 28.99 13.36 22.52
N ARG A 288 27.66 13.48 22.64
CA ARG A 288 26.79 12.47 23.26
C ARG A 288 26.85 11.14 22.51
N MET A 289 26.77 11.19 21.19
CA MET A 289 26.88 10.05 20.29
C MET A 289 28.22 9.31 20.45
N MET A 290 29.32 9.99 20.76
CA MET A 290 30.62 9.34 20.99
C MET A 290 30.84 8.89 22.46
N ALA A 291 29.95 9.22 23.40
CA ALA A 291 30.21 9.07 24.84
C ALA A 291 29.21 8.19 25.61
N THR A 292 27.94 8.10 25.20
CA THR A 292 26.94 7.26 25.88
C THR A 292 27.04 5.79 25.44
N GLN A 293 26.50 4.85 26.22
CA GLN A 293 26.44 3.44 25.82
C GLN A 293 25.07 2.81 26.08
N THR A 294 24.32 2.64 24.99
CA THR A 294 23.41 1.51 24.72
C THR A 294 22.98 1.61 23.26
N SER A 295 23.45 0.70 22.41
CA SER A 295 23.00 0.57 21.01
C SER A 295 22.52 -0.84 20.80
N THR A 296 21.44 -1.03 20.04
CA THR A 296 20.95 -2.36 19.64
C THR A 296 21.84 -2.98 18.56
N THR A 297 22.46 -2.17 17.72
CA THR A 297 23.40 -2.60 16.67
C THR A 297 24.75 -3.01 17.30
N PRO A 298 25.43 -4.11 16.88
CA PRO A 298 26.77 -4.46 17.36
C PRO A 298 27.89 -3.51 16.87
N THR A 299 29.09 -3.52 17.49
CA THR A 299 30.19 -2.62 17.10
C THR A 299 30.86 -3.06 15.79
N GLN A 300 30.88 -4.37 15.56
CA GLN A 300 31.38 -5.02 14.36
C GLN A 300 30.43 -4.94 13.14
N PHE A 301 29.25 -4.34 13.29
CA PHE A 301 28.22 -4.27 12.24
C PHE A 301 28.73 -3.69 10.91
N PHE A 302 29.30 -2.48 10.92
CA PHE A 302 29.73 -1.82 9.68
C PHE A 302 30.86 -2.56 8.96
N PHE A 303 31.70 -3.29 9.69
CA PHE A 303 32.72 -4.15 9.10
C PHE A 303 32.09 -5.30 8.30
N TYR A 304 31.07 -5.98 8.86
CA TYR A 304 30.35 -7.00 8.12
C TYR A 304 29.51 -6.43 6.99
N ALA A 305 28.80 -5.32 7.20
CA ALA A 305 28.02 -4.66 6.14
C ALA A 305 28.91 -4.33 4.92
N ALA A 306 30.10 -3.79 5.15
CA ALA A 306 31.08 -3.53 4.08
C ALA A 306 31.59 -4.81 3.39
N LEU A 307 31.87 -5.89 4.13
CA LEU A 307 32.27 -7.18 3.53
C LEU A 307 31.13 -7.83 2.72
N LEU A 308 29.90 -7.68 3.17
CA LEU A 308 28.75 -8.46 2.76
C LEU A 308 28.02 -7.87 1.54
N TYR A 309 27.81 -6.55 1.57
CA TYR A 309 27.18 -5.79 0.48
C TYR A 309 28.22 -5.30 -0.53
N GLU A 310 29.38 -4.83 -0.06
CA GLU A 310 30.41 -4.20 -0.91
C GLU A 310 31.56 -5.16 -1.27
N PHE A 311 31.30 -6.46 -1.34
CA PHE A 311 32.30 -7.51 -1.64
C PHE A 311 33.12 -7.22 -2.91
N MET A 312 32.47 -6.70 -3.97
CA MET A 312 33.14 -6.27 -5.20
C MET A 312 34.09 -5.09 -4.94
N ALA A 313 33.67 -4.09 -4.16
CA ALA A 313 34.52 -2.96 -3.80
C ALA A 313 35.73 -3.41 -2.96
N VAL A 314 35.53 -4.32 -1.99
CA VAL A 314 36.62 -4.91 -1.19
C VAL A 314 37.63 -5.63 -2.08
N ALA A 315 37.18 -6.52 -2.95
CA ALA A 315 38.05 -7.28 -3.85
C ALA A 315 38.88 -6.37 -4.75
N PHE A 316 38.27 -5.34 -5.34
CA PHE A 316 38.99 -4.40 -6.19
C PHE A 316 39.78 -3.33 -5.43
N ALA A 317 39.45 -3.04 -4.17
CA ALA A 317 40.27 -2.19 -3.31
C ALA A 317 41.62 -2.86 -3.04
N ILE A 318 41.64 -4.18 -2.81
CA ILE A 318 42.88 -4.97 -2.72
C ILE A 318 43.66 -4.90 -4.04
N VAL A 319 43.00 -5.01 -5.19
CA VAL A 319 43.64 -4.82 -6.51
C VAL A 319 44.22 -3.40 -6.64
N ALA A 320 43.51 -2.35 -6.21
CA ALA A 320 44.01 -0.98 -6.23
C ALA A 320 45.31 -0.83 -5.41
N LEU A 321 45.40 -1.48 -4.24
CA LEU A 321 46.58 -1.46 -3.38
C LEU A 321 47.75 -2.27 -3.96
N LEU A 322 47.51 -3.52 -4.38
CA LEU A 322 48.53 -4.40 -4.97
C LEU A 322 49.09 -3.87 -6.30
N THR A 323 48.33 -3.02 -6.99
CA THR A 323 48.76 -2.36 -8.23
C THR A 323 49.42 -0.99 -8.02
N ALA A 324 49.31 -0.39 -6.83
CA ALA A 324 49.94 0.89 -6.50
C ALA A 324 51.42 0.75 -6.09
N SER A 325 51.81 -0.39 -5.51
CA SER A 325 53.18 -0.64 -5.03
C SER A 325 54.17 -1.10 -6.12
N ARG A 326 53.76 -1.11 -7.38
CA ARG A 326 54.57 -1.49 -8.55
C ARG A 326 54.51 -0.41 -9.63
N THR A 327 55.13 0.72 -9.36
CA THR A 327 55.43 1.78 -10.33
C THR A 327 56.79 1.50 -10.97
N ASP A 328 56.82 1.37 -12.30
CA ASP A 328 58.05 1.46 -13.09
C ASP A 328 58.50 2.95 -13.14
N ASP A 329 59.79 3.23 -13.37
CA ASP A 329 60.45 4.55 -13.23
C ASP A 329 60.00 5.67 -14.22
N ASN A 330 58.79 5.61 -14.78
CA ASN A 330 58.31 6.55 -15.79
C ASN A 330 57.72 7.83 -15.18
N ALA A 331 58.38 8.97 -15.47
CA ALA A 331 58.02 10.31 -15.00
C ALA A 331 56.59 10.80 -15.34
N SER A 332 55.82 10.07 -16.16
CA SER A 332 54.40 10.32 -16.40
C SER A 332 53.48 9.97 -15.23
N GLU A 333 53.91 9.11 -14.29
CA GLU A 333 53.05 8.63 -13.18
C GLU A 333 53.00 9.56 -11.96
N ALA A 334 53.84 10.60 -11.91
CA ALA A 334 53.89 11.64 -10.86
C ALA A 334 52.62 12.52 -10.75
N ARG A 335 51.55 12.19 -11.49
CA ARG A 335 50.23 12.84 -11.42
C ARG A 335 49.12 11.89 -10.96
N SER A 336 49.43 10.62 -10.69
CA SER A 336 48.43 9.62 -10.33
C SER A 336 48.03 9.74 -8.85
N LEU A 337 46.73 9.58 -8.57
CA LEU A 337 46.20 9.60 -7.22
C LEU A 337 46.56 8.30 -6.47
N GLN A 338 47.24 8.41 -5.32
CA GLN A 338 47.51 7.26 -4.46
C GLN A 338 46.22 6.74 -3.79
N PRO A 339 46.10 5.42 -3.56
CA PRO A 339 45.00 4.84 -2.77
C PRO A 339 44.87 5.38 -1.34
N THR A 340 45.94 5.92 -0.75
CA THR A 340 46.09 6.21 0.68
C THR A 340 44.94 7.05 1.24
N ILE A 341 44.48 8.08 0.51
CA ILE A 341 43.36 8.93 0.94
C ILE A 341 42.09 8.12 1.22
N PHE A 342 41.72 7.20 0.31
CA PHE A 342 40.50 6.41 0.44
C PHE A 342 40.65 5.27 1.46
N VAL A 343 41.85 4.69 1.60
CA VAL A 343 42.13 3.72 2.67
C VAL A 343 41.97 4.36 4.05
N VAL A 344 42.60 5.51 4.27
CA VAL A 344 42.57 6.19 5.58
C VAL A 344 41.18 6.75 5.85
N TRP A 345 40.50 7.33 4.86
CA TRP A 345 39.10 7.75 4.98
C TRP A 345 38.21 6.56 5.36
N PHE A 346 38.29 5.42 4.67
CA PHE A 346 37.56 4.20 5.02
C PHE A 346 37.82 3.74 6.45
N LEU A 347 39.09 3.60 6.85
CA LEU A 347 39.46 3.10 8.18
C LEU A 347 39.00 4.05 9.30
N VAL A 348 39.13 5.36 9.11
CA VAL A 348 38.68 6.35 10.11
C VAL A 348 37.16 6.42 10.18
N ALA A 349 36.46 6.38 9.04
CA ALA A 349 35.00 6.32 9.01
C ALA A 349 34.47 5.03 9.69
N LEU A 350 35.08 3.88 9.39
CA LEU A 350 34.74 2.60 10.03
C LEU A 350 34.91 2.69 11.56
N VAL A 351 36.05 3.19 12.05
CA VAL A 351 36.31 3.32 13.50
C VAL A 351 35.35 4.30 14.17
N LEU A 352 35.12 5.48 13.58
CA LEU A 352 34.23 6.49 14.18
C LEU A 352 32.79 5.98 14.27
N GLN A 353 32.24 5.41 13.20
CA GLN A 353 30.87 4.92 13.22
C GLN A 353 30.72 3.64 14.07
N SER A 354 31.71 2.72 14.07
CA SER A 354 31.69 1.55 14.97
C SER A 354 31.78 1.89 16.46
N LEU A 355 32.29 3.07 16.83
CA LEU A 355 32.37 3.53 18.23
C LEU A 355 31.19 4.42 18.66
N ALA A 356 30.33 4.85 17.74
CA ALA A 356 29.16 5.66 18.05
C ALA A 356 28.13 4.89 18.91
N SER A 357 27.35 5.59 19.71
CA SER A 357 26.26 5.04 20.53
C SER A 357 24.96 4.92 19.74
N GLY A 358 24.69 5.87 18.85
CA GLY A 358 23.62 5.84 17.84
C GLY A 358 24.02 5.12 16.55
N ARG A 359 24.58 3.90 16.64
CA ARG A 359 24.93 3.08 15.46
C ARG A 359 23.68 2.71 14.67
N GLN A 360 23.51 3.31 13.51
CA GLN A 360 22.36 3.07 12.63
C GLN A 360 22.80 2.48 11.28
N PRO A 361 22.00 1.55 10.70
CA PRO A 361 22.24 0.97 9.38
C PRO A 361 22.50 2.00 8.26
N ASP A 362 21.77 3.11 8.23
CA ASP A 362 21.86 4.14 7.20
C ASP A 362 23.25 4.80 7.13
N GLN A 363 23.94 4.89 8.28
CA GLN A 363 25.31 5.41 8.38
C GLN A 363 26.33 4.53 7.62
N THR A 364 25.96 3.33 7.18
CA THR A 364 26.83 2.43 6.39
C THR A 364 27.40 3.13 5.16
N VAL A 365 26.64 4.04 4.52
CA VAL A 365 27.09 4.78 3.33
C VAL A 365 28.33 5.64 3.59
N LEU A 366 28.49 6.19 4.80
CA LEU A 366 29.65 7.00 5.20
C LEU A 366 30.92 6.15 5.32
N VAL A 367 30.76 4.88 5.69
CA VAL A 367 31.84 3.90 5.76
C VAL A 367 32.15 3.34 4.36
N THR A 368 31.13 2.96 3.59
CA THR A 368 31.32 2.24 2.32
C THR A 368 31.70 3.14 1.15
N LEU A 369 31.30 4.42 1.10
CA LEU A 369 31.66 5.33 0.01
C LEU A 369 33.17 5.34 -0.33
N PRO A 370 34.12 5.60 0.61
CA PRO A 370 35.55 5.58 0.28
C PRO A 370 36.04 4.20 -0.21
N LEU A 371 35.47 3.11 0.31
CA LEU A 371 35.78 1.75 -0.13
C LEU A 371 35.30 1.48 -1.57
N VAL A 372 34.09 1.92 -1.91
CA VAL A 372 33.49 1.83 -3.25
C VAL A 372 34.32 2.62 -4.27
N LEU A 373 34.74 3.84 -3.91
CA LEU A 373 35.61 4.68 -4.74
C LEU A 373 36.99 4.01 -4.95
N LEU A 374 37.58 3.45 -3.90
CA LEU A 374 38.85 2.72 -3.97
C LEU A 374 38.75 1.45 -4.83
N GLY A 375 37.66 0.68 -4.67
CA GLY A 375 37.33 -0.47 -5.51
C GLY A 375 37.18 -0.08 -6.98
N GLY A 376 36.55 1.06 -7.25
CA GLY A 376 36.41 1.59 -8.60
C GLY A 376 37.75 1.92 -9.28
N ILE A 377 38.71 2.48 -8.54
CA ILE A 377 40.08 2.70 -9.04
C ILE A 377 40.74 1.37 -9.39
N GLY A 378 40.58 0.34 -8.55
CA GLY A 378 41.12 -1.01 -8.81
C GLY A 378 40.52 -1.68 -10.05
N LEU A 379 39.20 -1.60 -10.21
CA LEU A 379 38.49 -2.10 -11.40
C LEU A 379 38.97 -1.39 -12.67
N GLY A 380 39.11 -0.06 -12.63
CA GLY A 380 39.62 0.70 -13.78
C GLY A 380 41.07 0.38 -14.14
N ARG A 381 41.93 0.16 -13.14
CA ARG A 381 43.32 -0.30 -13.35
C ARG A 381 43.38 -1.72 -13.92
N LEU A 382 42.44 -2.60 -13.57
CA LEU A 382 42.29 -3.90 -14.24
C LEU A 382 41.91 -3.71 -15.71
N ILE A 383 40.89 -2.90 -16.02
CA ILE A 383 40.42 -2.64 -17.39
C ILE A 383 41.54 -2.09 -18.28
N GLU A 384 42.44 -1.26 -17.74
CA GLU A 384 43.60 -0.71 -18.45
C GLU A 384 44.70 -1.73 -18.78
N ARG A 385 44.80 -2.80 -17.97
CA ARG A 385 45.81 -3.86 -18.16
C ARG A 385 45.37 -4.95 -19.13
N ILE A 386 44.13 -4.92 -19.58
CA ILE A 386 43.55 -5.88 -20.51
C ILE A 386 43.74 -5.39 -21.96
N PRO A 387 44.47 -6.12 -22.82
CA PRO A 387 44.69 -5.73 -24.21
C PRO A 387 43.47 -6.06 -25.09
N TRP A 388 42.39 -5.29 -24.95
CA TRP A 388 41.09 -5.50 -25.63
C TRP A 388 41.18 -5.78 -27.14
N LYS A 389 42.15 -5.17 -27.85
CA LYS A 389 42.34 -5.37 -29.30
C LYS A 389 42.88 -6.75 -29.68
N SER A 390 43.79 -7.33 -28.88
CA SER A 390 44.25 -8.70 -29.15
C SER A 390 43.14 -9.69 -28.77
N LEU A 391 42.45 -9.44 -27.66
CA LEU A 391 41.40 -10.31 -27.13
C LEU A 391 40.28 -10.60 -28.15
N ALA A 392 39.93 -9.63 -29.00
CA ALA A 392 38.93 -9.80 -30.06
C ALA A 392 39.45 -10.44 -31.38
N SER A 393 40.76 -10.67 -31.52
CA SER A 393 41.40 -11.05 -32.80
C SER A 393 42.43 -12.19 -32.72
N THR A 394 42.82 -12.62 -31.52
CA THR A 394 43.82 -13.68 -31.30
C THR A 394 43.23 -14.89 -30.58
N ARG A 395 43.98 -16.00 -30.57
CA ARG A 395 43.65 -17.20 -29.77
C ARG A 395 43.56 -16.92 -28.27
N ASP A 396 44.14 -15.81 -27.79
CA ASP A 396 44.06 -15.38 -26.39
C ASP A 396 42.59 -15.12 -25.96
N GLY A 397 41.71 -14.75 -26.90
CA GLY A 397 40.26 -14.65 -26.64
C GLY A 397 39.59 -15.98 -26.28
N LEU A 398 40.12 -17.11 -26.78
CA LEU A 398 39.65 -18.45 -26.41
C LEU A 398 39.96 -18.77 -24.95
N VAL A 399 41.06 -18.24 -24.39
CA VAL A 399 41.35 -18.37 -22.96
C VAL A 399 40.27 -17.67 -22.14
N LEU A 400 39.92 -16.41 -22.45
CA LEU A 400 38.86 -15.72 -21.72
C LEU A 400 37.50 -16.42 -21.87
N ALA A 401 37.14 -16.84 -23.08
CA ALA A 401 35.90 -17.58 -23.33
C ALA A 401 35.85 -18.92 -22.56
N ALA A 402 36.97 -19.65 -22.51
CA ALA A 402 37.07 -20.88 -21.74
C ALA A 402 37.06 -20.63 -20.23
N MET A 403 37.58 -19.50 -19.74
CA MET A 403 37.46 -19.13 -18.32
C MET A 403 36.02 -18.77 -17.92
N PHE A 404 35.26 -18.10 -18.79
CA PHE A 404 33.82 -17.91 -18.58
C PHE A 404 33.06 -19.24 -18.59
N GLY A 405 33.31 -20.11 -19.57
CA GLY A 405 32.65 -21.41 -19.63
C GLY A 405 33.02 -22.32 -18.43
N LEU A 406 34.29 -22.32 -18.02
CA LEU A 406 34.77 -23.04 -16.83
C LEU A 406 34.04 -22.53 -15.59
N PHE A 407 33.91 -21.21 -15.45
CA PHE A 407 33.16 -20.58 -14.38
C PHE A 407 31.68 -20.99 -14.37
N PHE A 408 30.97 -20.90 -15.50
CA PHE A 408 29.56 -21.30 -15.57
C PHE A 408 29.37 -22.80 -15.29
N GLY A 409 30.35 -23.64 -15.68
CA GLY A 409 30.42 -25.04 -15.27
C GLY A 409 30.56 -25.19 -13.75
N ILE A 410 31.48 -24.47 -13.11
CA ILE A 410 31.69 -24.50 -11.65
C ILE A 410 30.45 -24.00 -10.91
N VAL A 411 29.79 -22.93 -11.35
CA VAL A 411 28.55 -22.46 -10.71
C VAL A 411 27.41 -23.45 -10.92
N GLY A 412 27.23 -23.98 -12.13
CA GLY A 412 26.24 -25.04 -12.36
C GLY A 412 26.46 -26.24 -11.44
N LEU A 413 27.72 -26.66 -11.27
CA LEU A 413 28.11 -27.70 -10.32
C LEU A 413 27.75 -27.33 -8.86
N VAL A 414 28.16 -26.15 -8.38
CA VAL A 414 27.90 -25.69 -7.01
C VAL A 414 26.40 -25.54 -6.74
N THR A 415 25.62 -24.98 -7.66
CA THR A 415 24.16 -24.85 -7.52
C THR A 415 23.48 -26.21 -7.50
N LEU A 416 23.92 -27.17 -8.33
CA LEU A 416 23.41 -28.55 -8.30
C LEU A 416 23.75 -29.26 -6.99
N THR A 417 24.94 -29.04 -6.41
CA THR A 417 25.30 -29.60 -5.10
C THR A 417 24.62 -28.88 -3.93
N ALA A 418 24.34 -27.58 -4.03
CA ALA A 418 23.60 -26.86 -2.99
C ALA A 418 22.13 -27.28 -2.95
N ARG A 419 21.51 -27.51 -4.12
CA ARG A 419 20.15 -28.07 -4.24
C ARG A 419 20.08 -29.58 -3.97
N ALA A 420 21.21 -30.28 -3.83
CA ALA A 420 21.24 -31.69 -3.45
C ALA A 420 20.72 -31.93 -2.03
N ASN A 421 20.87 -30.93 -1.15
CA ASN A 421 20.48 -30.97 0.25
C ASN A 421 19.08 -30.36 0.50
N ASP A 422 18.34 -30.03 -0.57
CA ASP A 422 16.99 -29.49 -0.47
C ASP A 422 15.99 -30.63 -0.19
N PRO A 423 15.35 -30.69 1.01
CA PRO A 423 14.51 -31.80 1.39
C PRO A 423 13.28 -31.98 0.48
N ALA A 424 12.89 -30.94 -0.26
CA ALA A 424 11.75 -31.00 -1.18
C ALA A 424 12.05 -31.59 -2.56
N GLN A 425 13.33 -31.78 -2.95
CA GLN A 425 13.73 -32.18 -4.33
C GLN A 425 14.58 -33.46 -4.44
N ALA A 426 14.49 -34.36 -3.47
CA ALA A 426 15.29 -35.59 -3.36
C ALA A 426 15.00 -36.71 -4.42
N VAL A 427 14.58 -36.37 -5.65
CA VAL A 427 14.02 -37.33 -6.64
C VAL A 427 15.03 -37.76 -7.73
N ASN A 428 16.24 -37.21 -7.79
CA ASN A 428 17.27 -37.65 -8.75
C ASN A 428 18.69 -37.51 -8.18
N SER A 429 19.56 -38.51 -8.39
CA SER A 429 20.96 -38.50 -7.91
C SER A 429 21.71 -37.22 -8.32
N PRO A 430 21.94 -36.27 -7.39
CA PRO A 430 22.54 -34.98 -7.73
C PRO A 430 24.02 -35.16 -8.12
N TYR A 431 24.67 -36.19 -7.55
CA TYR A 431 26.04 -36.60 -7.85
C TYR A 431 26.27 -36.93 -9.33
N LEU A 432 25.29 -37.54 -10.03
CA LEU A 432 25.42 -37.81 -11.47
C LEU A 432 25.36 -36.55 -12.33
N ARG A 433 24.51 -35.58 -11.96
CA ARG A 433 24.41 -34.28 -12.65
C ARG A 433 25.66 -33.42 -12.38
N ALA A 434 26.13 -33.42 -11.13
CA ALA A 434 27.40 -32.82 -10.74
C ALA A 434 28.59 -33.41 -11.51
N LEU A 435 28.69 -34.74 -11.56
CA LEU A 435 29.74 -35.44 -12.32
C LEU A 435 29.67 -35.14 -13.83
N PHE A 436 28.47 -35.05 -14.40
CA PHE A 436 28.28 -34.68 -15.80
C PHE A 436 28.84 -33.27 -16.10
N VAL A 437 28.50 -32.27 -15.28
CA VAL A 437 29.01 -30.90 -15.44
C VAL A 437 30.54 -30.86 -15.27
N LEU A 438 31.08 -31.61 -14.30
CA LEU A 438 32.52 -31.74 -14.09
C LEU A 438 33.25 -32.30 -15.32
N VAL A 439 32.76 -33.41 -15.87
CA VAL A 439 33.43 -34.14 -16.97
C VAL A 439 33.21 -33.48 -18.32
N VAL A 440 32.02 -32.94 -18.60
CA VAL A 440 31.65 -32.42 -19.93
C VAL A 440 31.97 -30.93 -20.08
N VAL A 441 31.95 -30.15 -19.00
CA VAL A 441 32.18 -28.69 -19.05
C VAL A 441 33.50 -28.31 -18.40
N ILE A 442 33.74 -28.69 -17.13
CA ILE A 442 34.87 -28.18 -16.35
C ILE A 442 36.21 -28.76 -16.86
N LEU A 443 36.33 -30.08 -17.04
CA LEU A 443 37.59 -30.70 -17.47
C LEU A 443 38.07 -30.24 -18.88
N PRO A 444 37.22 -30.20 -19.93
CA PRO A 444 37.65 -29.75 -21.26
C PRO A 444 38.07 -28.28 -21.29
N LEU A 445 37.38 -27.42 -20.53
CA LEU A 445 37.69 -25.99 -20.47
C LEU A 445 38.93 -25.71 -19.61
N GLY A 446 39.12 -26.45 -18.51
CA GLY A 446 40.37 -26.45 -17.76
C GLY A 446 41.58 -26.89 -18.60
N PHE A 447 41.42 -27.94 -19.42
CA PHE A 447 42.44 -28.35 -20.38
C PHE A 447 42.71 -27.27 -21.45
N LEU A 448 41.68 -26.63 -21.98
CA LEU A 448 41.82 -25.54 -22.97
C LEU A 448 42.57 -24.34 -22.35
N ILE A 449 42.22 -23.94 -21.14
CA ILE A 449 42.94 -22.89 -20.39
C ILE A 449 44.40 -23.29 -20.17
N TYR A 450 44.69 -24.51 -19.71
CA TYR A 450 46.08 -24.98 -19.51
C TYR A 450 46.88 -24.98 -20.81
N ARG A 451 46.30 -25.53 -21.89
CA ARG A 451 46.92 -25.63 -23.21
C ARG A 451 47.18 -24.26 -23.84
N GLU A 452 46.23 -23.35 -23.84
CA GLU A 452 46.40 -22.06 -24.52
C GLU A 452 47.10 -21.03 -23.62
N SER A 453 46.98 -21.09 -22.28
CA SER A 453 47.76 -20.23 -21.36
C SER A 453 49.25 -20.57 -21.32
N SER A 454 49.64 -21.83 -21.57
CA SER A 454 51.05 -22.21 -21.76
C SER A 454 51.63 -21.73 -23.10
N HIS A 455 50.78 -21.33 -24.06
CA HIS A 455 51.20 -20.70 -25.33
C HIS A 455 50.99 -19.17 -25.33
N ALA A 456 50.26 -18.62 -24.36
CA ALA A 456 50.02 -17.19 -24.22
C ALA A 456 51.34 -16.46 -23.95
N ARG A 457 51.60 -15.39 -24.71
CA ARG A 457 52.91 -14.71 -24.72
C ARG A 457 53.36 -14.13 -23.36
N HIS A 458 52.44 -13.96 -22.41
CA HIS A 458 52.74 -13.49 -21.05
C HIS A 458 51.86 -14.20 -20.01
N PRO A 459 52.41 -14.88 -18.98
CA PRO A 459 51.59 -15.54 -17.93
C PRO A 459 50.74 -14.56 -17.11
N ARG A 460 51.14 -13.28 -17.06
CA ARG A 460 50.36 -12.19 -16.45
C ARG A 460 49.02 -11.94 -17.15
N PHE A 461 48.89 -12.24 -18.45
CA PHE A 461 47.66 -12.03 -19.21
C PHE A 461 46.53 -12.96 -18.73
N ALA A 462 46.83 -14.24 -18.46
CA ALA A 462 45.85 -15.19 -17.93
C ALA A 462 45.34 -14.75 -16.54
N ALA A 463 46.20 -14.17 -15.70
CA ALA A 463 45.81 -13.61 -14.41
C ALA A 463 44.89 -12.38 -14.54
N TRP A 464 45.12 -11.50 -15.53
CA TRP A 464 44.19 -10.39 -15.82
C TRP A 464 42.85 -10.88 -16.37
N CYS A 465 42.84 -11.94 -17.18
CA CYS A 465 41.59 -12.58 -17.62
C CYS A 465 40.84 -13.23 -16.45
N ALA A 466 41.54 -13.88 -15.52
CA ALA A 466 40.95 -14.41 -14.28
C ALA A 466 40.27 -13.29 -13.48
N LEU A 467 40.98 -12.18 -13.26
CA LEU A 467 40.46 -11.02 -12.54
C LEU A 467 39.31 -10.33 -13.29
N LEU A 468 39.28 -10.34 -14.63
CA LEU A 468 38.13 -9.86 -15.41
C LEU A 468 36.91 -10.75 -15.23
N VAL A 469 37.07 -12.08 -15.27
CA VAL A 469 35.97 -13.00 -14.98
C VAL A 469 35.44 -12.69 -13.59
N VAL A 470 36.29 -12.69 -12.56
CA VAL A 470 35.92 -12.32 -11.17
C VAL A 470 35.23 -10.95 -11.11
N ALA A 471 35.68 -9.93 -11.86
CA ALA A 471 35.02 -8.63 -11.93
C ALA A 471 33.57 -8.74 -12.41
N VAL A 472 33.32 -9.55 -13.44
CA VAL A 472 31.95 -9.80 -13.95
C VAL A 472 31.13 -10.61 -12.95
N LEU A 473 31.71 -11.60 -12.26
CA LEU A 473 30.99 -12.40 -11.25
C LEU A 473 30.51 -11.53 -10.10
N LEU A 474 31.44 -10.77 -9.54
CA LEU A 474 31.16 -9.87 -8.43
C LEU A 474 30.26 -8.72 -8.90
N GLY A 475 30.38 -8.27 -10.15
CA GLY A 475 29.42 -7.35 -10.76
C GLY A 475 27.99 -7.89 -10.82
N VAL A 476 27.80 -9.14 -11.25
CA VAL A 476 26.47 -9.79 -11.25
C VAL A 476 25.95 -9.99 -9.82
N TYR A 477 26.80 -10.43 -8.88
CA TYR A 477 26.43 -10.53 -7.47
C TYR A 477 26.05 -9.16 -6.87
N THR A 478 26.82 -8.12 -7.15
CA THR A 478 26.60 -6.75 -6.67
C THR A 478 25.35 -6.15 -7.29
N VAL A 479 25.09 -6.33 -8.58
CA VAL A 479 23.80 -5.94 -9.19
C VAL A 479 22.64 -6.70 -8.56
N ARG A 480 22.75 -8.02 -8.34
CA ARG A 480 21.71 -8.79 -7.64
C ARG A 480 21.52 -8.31 -6.20
N SER A 481 22.59 -8.10 -5.44
CA SER A 481 22.52 -7.63 -4.05
C SER A 481 21.90 -6.24 -3.99
N THR A 482 22.19 -5.38 -4.96
CA THR A 482 21.53 -4.08 -5.15
C THR A 482 20.06 -4.25 -5.47
N THR A 483 19.68 -5.15 -6.39
CA THR A 483 18.27 -5.31 -6.75
C THR A 483 17.44 -5.90 -5.62
N GLN A 484 18.05 -6.79 -4.83
CA GLN A 484 17.40 -7.36 -3.66
C GLN A 484 17.21 -6.32 -2.56
N LEU A 485 18.27 -5.59 -2.20
CA LEU A 485 18.20 -4.56 -1.16
C LEU A 485 17.34 -3.34 -1.54
N ALA A 486 17.32 -2.95 -2.82
CA ALA A 486 16.63 -1.75 -3.29
C ALA A 486 15.18 -1.96 -3.77
N TRP A 487 14.79 -3.21 -4.06
CA TRP A 487 13.44 -3.57 -4.51
C TRP A 487 12.88 -4.85 -3.84
N GLU A 488 13.52 -6.02 -3.96
CA GLU A 488 12.85 -7.29 -3.63
C GLU A 488 12.69 -7.60 -2.13
N ARG A 489 13.48 -6.97 -1.25
CA ARG A 489 13.65 -7.42 0.15
C ARG A 489 13.67 -6.34 1.21
N ALA A 490 13.35 -5.09 0.86
CA ALA A 490 13.24 -4.04 1.86
C ALA A 490 12.19 -4.42 2.93
N ASP A 491 11.00 -4.80 2.50
CA ASP A 491 9.86 -5.22 3.32
C ASP A 491 10.01 -6.60 3.99
N SER A 492 10.83 -7.50 3.46
CA SER A 492 10.95 -8.90 3.94
C SER A 492 11.65 -9.09 5.29
N GLY A 493 12.31 -8.04 5.82
CA GLY A 493 13.06 -8.11 7.08
C GLY A 493 14.31 -9.01 7.06
N THR A 494 14.83 -9.39 5.89
CA THR A 494 15.99 -10.28 5.77
C THR A 494 17.34 -9.57 5.65
N GLU A 495 17.35 -8.25 5.42
CA GLU A 495 18.56 -7.47 5.09
C GLU A 495 19.14 -6.74 6.31
N LEU A 496 20.42 -6.99 6.62
CA LEU A 496 21.10 -6.41 7.79
C LEU A 496 21.14 -4.88 7.80
N VAL A 497 21.20 -4.25 6.62
CA VAL A 497 21.20 -2.78 6.50
C VAL A 497 19.79 -2.17 6.44
N ALA A 498 18.75 -3.00 6.51
CA ALA A 498 17.35 -2.60 6.61
C ALA A 498 16.62 -3.41 7.70
N PRO A 499 17.01 -3.28 8.99
CA PRO A 499 16.30 -3.90 10.10
C PRO A 499 14.98 -3.15 10.39
N ARG A 500 13.95 -3.89 10.83
CA ARG A 500 12.65 -3.34 11.27
C ARG A 500 11.92 -2.53 10.17
N VAL A 501 11.70 -3.15 9.01
CA VAL A 501 10.98 -2.51 7.90
C VAL A 501 9.49 -2.85 7.98
N PRO A 502 8.58 -1.92 7.65
CA PRO A 502 7.15 -2.21 7.67
C PRO A 502 6.72 -3.26 6.65
N THR A 503 5.71 -4.05 7.01
CA THR A 503 5.11 -5.03 6.10
C THR A 503 4.23 -4.35 5.05
N GLU A 504 3.96 -5.03 3.93
CA GLU A 504 2.93 -4.61 2.97
C GLU A 504 1.54 -4.45 3.62
N GLY A 505 1.29 -5.16 4.73
CA GLY A 505 0.07 -5.03 5.54
C GLY A 505 -0.17 -3.62 6.08
N VAL A 506 0.89 -2.83 6.31
CA VAL A 506 0.78 -1.42 6.70
C VAL A 506 0.20 -0.58 5.56
N ARG A 507 0.61 -0.83 4.32
CA ARG A 507 0.03 -0.17 3.14
C ARG A 507 -1.42 -0.58 2.91
N GLY A 508 -1.69 -1.89 2.95
CA GLY A 508 -3.05 -2.40 2.80
C GLY A 508 -4.02 -1.83 3.84
N PHE A 509 -3.55 -1.62 5.08
CA PHE A 509 -4.31 -0.95 6.13
C PHE A 509 -4.50 0.56 5.87
N VAL A 510 -3.44 1.30 5.49
CA VAL A 510 -3.55 2.72 5.11
C VAL A 510 -4.54 2.91 3.96
N ASP A 511 -4.44 2.11 2.89
CA ASP A 511 -5.35 2.16 1.74
C ASP A 511 -6.79 1.78 2.12
N GLN A 512 -6.98 0.84 3.05
CA GLN A 512 -8.29 0.48 3.61
C GLN A 512 -8.91 1.68 4.36
N THR A 513 -8.16 2.30 5.26
CA THR A 513 -8.63 3.47 6.05
C THR A 513 -8.90 4.69 5.17
N LEU A 514 -8.09 4.95 4.14
CA LEU A 514 -8.31 6.05 3.19
C LEU A 514 -9.60 5.86 2.38
N ARG A 515 -9.90 4.63 1.94
CA ARG A 515 -11.17 4.30 1.26
C ARG A 515 -12.36 4.49 2.21
N LEU A 516 -12.29 3.86 3.38
CA LEU A 516 -13.32 3.94 4.41
C LEU A 516 -13.64 5.38 4.79
N SER A 517 -12.61 6.23 4.92
CA SER A 517 -12.80 7.65 5.21
C SER A 517 -13.53 8.40 4.10
N ARG A 518 -13.23 8.12 2.83
CA ARG A 518 -13.88 8.73 1.66
C ARG A 518 -15.32 8.25 1.51
N ASP A 519 -15.56 6.97 1.75
CA ASP A 519 -16.88 6.37 1.63
C ASP A 519 -17.80 6.87 2.77
N LEU A 520 -17.23 7.27 3.92
CA LEU A 520 -17.91 7.99 5.01
C LEU A 520 -18.15 9.49 4.79
N SER A 521 -17.40 10.15 3.91
CA SER A 521 -17.32 11.62 3.84
C SER A 521 -18.01 12.23 2.62
N LEU A 522 -19.14 11.65 2.20
CA LEU A 522 -19.94 12.06 1.03
C LEU A 522 -20.58 13.47 1.10
N ALA A 523 -20.21 14.32 2.06
CA ALA A 523 -20.65 15.70 2.19
C ALA A 523 -19.68 16.69 1.50
N GLU A 524 -20.04 17.08 0.27
CA GLU A 524 -19.49 18.21 -0.50
C GLU A 524 -18.00 18.20 -0.87
N VAL A 525 -17.70 17.77 -2.10
CA VAL A 525 -16.47 18.16 -2.80
C VAL A 525 -16.49 19.68 -3.03
N SER A 526 -15.59 20.39 -2.35
CA SER A 526 -15.44 21.84 -2.45
C SER A 526 -14.21 22.19 -3.28
N ASN A 527 -14.24 23.33 -3.99
CA ASN A 527 -13.03 23.89 -4.64
C ASN A 527 -11.91 24.26 -3.64
N VAL A 528 -12.18 24.16 -2.33
CA VAL A 528 -11.23 24.37 -1.23
C VAL A 528 -10.73 23.04 -0.64
N ASP A 529 -11.50 21.96 -0.80
CA ASP A 529 -11.18 20.61 -0.34
C ASP A 529 -11.52 19.59 -1.44
N ASN A 530 -10.51 19.29 -2.25
CA ASN A 530 -10.58 18.33 -3.35
C ASN A 530 -10.48 16.86 -2.87
N THR A 531 -10.33 16.63 -1.57
CA THR A 531 -10.24 15.29 -0.94
C THR A 531 -11.54 14.83 -0.31
N GLY A 532 -12.52 15.74 -0.15
CA GLY A 532 -13.81 15.44 0.46
C GLY A 532 -13.71 15.19 1.96
N SER A 533 -12.88 15.96 2.68
CA SER A 533 -12.73 15.98 4.15
C SER A 533 -12.67 14.61 4.82
N PHE A 534 -11.46 14.12 5.11
CA PHE A 534 -11.26 12.87 5.84
C PHE A 534 -12.00 12.87 7.21
N GLY A 535 -13.18 12.24 7.28
CA GLY A 535 -14.10 12.39 8.42
C GLY A 535 -13.83 11.51 9.64
N ILE A 536 -12.85 10.61 9.59
CA ILE A 536 -12.50 9.68 10.68
C ILE A 536 -11.54 10.38 11.65
N SER A 537 -11.86 10.37 12.96
CA SER A 537 -10.88 10.76 13.99
C SER A 537 -9.94 9.60 14.35
N ILE A 538 -8.63 9.88 14.40
CA ILE A 538 -7.58 8.85 14.55
C ILE A 538 -6.71 9.16 15.77
N ALA A 539 -6.72 8.27 16.76
CA ALA A 539 -5.72 8.25 17.82
C ALA A 539 -4.59 7.27 17.48
N VAL A 540 -3.34 7.68 17.74
CA VAL A 540 -2.16 6.83 17.56
C VAL A 540 -1.31 6.85 18.83
N ASP A 541 -0.90 5.70 19.33
CA ASP A 541 0.01 5.62 20.46
C ASP A 541 1.43 6.04 20.07
N PRO A 542 2.15 6.84 20.88
CA PRO A 542 3.53 7.26 20.59
C PRO A 542 4.50 6.13 20.24
N ALA A 543 4.30 4.91 20.76
CA ALA A 543 5.19 3.77 20.48
C ALA A 543 5.09 3.25 19.03
N VAL A 544 4.01 3.56 18.32
CA VAL A 544 3.73 3.13 16.93
C VAL A 544 3.43 4.30 15.99
N GLU A 545 3.69 5.55 16.42
CA GLU A 545 3.27 6.76 15.67
C GLU A 545 3.75 6.77 14.21
N TRP A 546 4.94 6.24 13.95
CA TRP A 546 5.51 6.11 12.61
C TRP A 546 5.34 4.70 12.03
N PRO A 547 4.93 4.56 10.76
CA PRO A 547 4.74 5.62 9.77
C PRO A 547 3.30 6.18 9.69
N TYR A 548 2.39 5.81 10.60
CA TYR A 548 0.97 6.16 10.49
C TYR A 548 0.69 7.66 10.47
N VAL A 549 1.40 8.44 11.30
CA VAL A 549 1.31 9.90 11.30
C VAL A 549 1.68 10.50 9.94
N TRP A 550 2.65 9.94 9.21
CA TRP A 550 2.97 10.39 7.85
C TRP A 550 1.83 10.10 6.86
N TYR A 551 1.25 8.90 6.92
CA TYR A 551 0.21 8.48 5.99
C TYR A 551 -1.16 9.13 6.26
N PHE A 552 -1.45 9.43 7.52
CA PHE A 552 -2.70 10.06 7.96
C PHE A 552 -2.55 11.56 8.29
N ARG A 553 -1.43 12.20 7.93
CA ARG A 553 -1.13 13.65 8.15
C ARG A 553 -2.19 14.62 7.61
N ASP A 554 -2.96 14.17 6.62
CA ASP A 554 -3.98 14.95 5.91
C ASP A 554 -5.36 14.81 6.58
N PHE A 555 -5.53 13.91 7.55
CA PHE A 555 -6.72 13.83 8.40
C PHE A 555 -6.79 15.05 9.34
N PRO A 556 -7.97 15.66 9.54
CA PRO A 556 -8.14 16.87 10.34
C PRO A 556 -8.05 16.61 11.85
N ASP A 557 -8.48 15.43 12.32
CA ASP A 557 -8.46 15.01 13.72
C ASP A 557 -7.58 13.76 13.92
N ILE A 558 -6.30 13.90 13.63
CA ILE A 558 -5.27 12.93 14.04
C ILE A 558 -4.54 13.41 15.31
N ARG A 559 -4.49 12.55 16.32
CA ARG A 559 -3.87 12.84 17.62
C ARG A 559 -2.93 11.72 18.06
N VAL A 560 -1.69 12.06 18.37
CA VAL A 560 -0.76 11.15 19.06
C VAL A 560 -0.99 11.25 20.56
N THR A 561 -1.47 10.16 21.18
CA THR A 561 -1.88 10.15 22.59
C THR A 561 -1.92 8.75 23.20
N THR A 562 -1.81 8.68 24.52
CA THR A 562 -1.80 7.44 25.32
C THR A 562 -3.23 6.98 25.66
N PRO A 563 -3.44 5.77 26.25
CA PRO A 563 -4.78 5.21 26.48
C PRO A 563 -5.82 6.14 27.11
N ALA A 564 -5.41 7.02 28.02
CA ALA A 564 -6.30 7.97 28.69
C ALA A 564 -6.93 9.02 27.74
N GLY A 565 -6.38 9.21 26.55
CA GLY A 565 -6.85 10.16 25.53
C GLY A 565 -7.48 9.50 24.30
N TRP A 566 -7.79 8.20 24.33
CA TRP A 566 -8.33 7.50 23.16
C TRP A 566 -9.83 7.72 22.94
N GLY A 567 -10.65 7.79 24.00
CA GLY A 567 -12.10 7.55 24.00
C GLY A 567 -13.03 8.39 23.10
N ASP A 568 -12.53 9.34 22.32
CA ASP A 568 -13.30 10.11 21.32
C ASP A 568 -12.84 9.84 19.86
N ALA A 569 -11.91 8.90 19.65
CA ALA A 569 -11.42 8.55 18.32
C ALA A 569 -12.31 7.47 17.67
N ASP A 570 -12.56 7.58 16.37
CA ASP A 570 -13.19 6.51 15.58
C ASP A 570 -12.27 5.29 15.41
N MET A 571 -10.96 5.53 15.34
CA MET A 571 -9.92 4.50 15.21
C MET A 571 -8.74 4.79 16.15
N VAL A 572 -8.22 3.75 16.80
CA VAL A 572 -7.04 3.77 17.67
C VAL A 572 -6.00 2.80 17.14
N ILE A 573 -4.74 3.23 17.02
CA ILE A 573 -3.61 2.38 16.63
C ILE A 573 -2.59 2.35 17.77
N ALA A 574 -2.30 1.18 18.35
CA ALA A 574 -1.40 1.04 19.49
C ALA A 574 -0.59 -0.28 19.47
N PRO A 575 0.55 -0.40 20.18
CA PRO A 575 1.38 -1.61 20.14
C PRO A 575 0.67 -2.84 20.74
N THR A 576 -0.26 -2.64 21.66
CA THR A 576 -1.05 -3.70 22.32
C THR A 576 -2.51 -3.29 22.41
N LYS A 577 -3.39 -4.23 22.77
CA LYS A 577 -4.83 -3.98 22.96
C LYS A 577 -5.19 -3.36 24.31
N GLU A 578 -4.20 -3.06 25.15
CA GLU A 578 -4.38 -2.59 26.52
C GLU A 578 -5.10 -1.23 26.55
N GLY A 579 -6.24 -1.14 27.24
CA GLY A 579 -7.09 0.05 27.28
C GLY A 579 -8.04 0.23 26.08
N MET A 580 -7.93 -0.57 25.02
CA MET A 580 -8.85 -0.50 23.88
C MET A 580 -10.23 -1.11 24.19
N GLU A 581 -10.24 -2.34 24.70
CA GLU A 581 -11.48 -3.07 25.02
C GLU A 581 -12.28 -2.36 26.12
N ASP A 582 -11.58 -1.83 27.13
CA ASP A 582 -12.16 -1.01 28.21
C ASP A 582 -12.77 0.32 27.72
N SER A 583 -12.29 0.82 26.57
CA SER A 583 -12.80 2.04 25.91
C SER A 583 -13.86 1.73 24.84
N GLY A 584 -14.34 0.49 24.74
CA GLY A 584 -15.43 0.10 23.83
C GLY A 584 -15.02 -0.15 22.38
N TYR A 585 -13.72 -0.30 22.10
CA TYR A 585 -13.22 -0.59 20.74
C TYR A 585 -13.28 -2.08 20.39
N VAL A 586 -13.69 -2.39 19.16
CA VAL A 586 -13.48 -3.71 18.55
C VAL A 586 -12.04 -3.79 18.05
N VAL A 587 -11.25 -4.68 18.65
CA VAL A 587 -9.80 -4.76 18.37
C VAL A 587 -9.49 -5.79 17.30
N GLN A 588 -8.64 -5.41 16.34
CA GLN A 588 -8.07 -6.30 15.34
C GLN A 588 -6.54 -6.24 15.38
N SER A 589 -5.88 -7.39 15.31
CA SER A 589 -4.42 -7.44 15.13
C SER A 589 -4.04 -7.20 13.68
N ARG A 590 -3.03 -6.35 13.43
CA ARG A 590 -2.49 -6.07 12.10
C ARG A 590 -0.97 -6.28 12.09
N THR A 591 -0.42 -6.81 11.00
CA THR A 591 1.05 -6.92 10.84
C THR A 591 1.66 -5.54 10.63
N TRP A 592 2.77 -5.27 11.31
CA TRP A 592 3.40 -3.95 11.34
C TRP A 592 4.83 -3.96 10.83
N LEU A 593 5.75 -4.65 11.50
CA LEU A 593 7.20 -4.65 11.16
C LEU A 593 7.76 -6.05 10.99
N ASN A 594 8.57 -6.26 9.95
CA ASN A 594 9.41 -7.44 9.82
C ASN A 594 10.78 -7.17 10.47
N ARG A 595 11.19 -8.08 11.35
CA ARG A 595 12.48 -8.03 12.07
C ARG A 595 13.42 -9.12 11.55
N ILE A 596 14.73 -8.87 11.61
CA ILE A 596 15.74 -9.88 11.35
C ILE A 596 15.70 -10.90 12.50
N PRO A 597 15.87 -12.22 12.27
CA PRO A 597 15.93 -13.17 13.38
C PRO A 597 17.13 -12.88 14.30
N ALA A 598 16.92 -13.00 15.61
CA ALA A 598 17.91 -12.62 16.64
C ALA A 598 19.30 -13.28 16.47
N GLU A 599 19.35 -14.48 15.89
CA GLU A 599 20.58 -15.21 15.55
C GLU A 599 21.52 -14.44 14.60
N TYR A 600 20.99 -13.51 13.80
CA TYR A 600 21.73 -12.68 12.87
C TYR A 600 21.87 -11.22 13.34
N GLU A 601 21.20 -10.83 14.44
CA GLU A 601 21.38 -9.51 15.05
C GLU A 601 22.74 -9.41 15.77
N ASP A 602 23.24 -10.49 16.39
CA ASP A 602 24.58 -10.56 17.01
C ASP A 602 25.57 -11.42 16.19
N LEU A 603 25.87 -10.97 14.97
CA LEU A 603 26.86 -11.63 14.10
C LEU A 603 28.25 -11.63 14.75
N SER A 604 28.77 -12.83 15.02
CA SER A 604 30.14 -13.06 15.49
C SER A 604 31.02 -13.71 14.40
N LEU A 605 32.30 -13.36 14.38
CA LEU A 605 33.28 -13.91 13.44
C LEU A 605 33.47 -15.41 13.66
N GLY A 606 33.30 -15.89 14.90
CA GLY A 606 33.32 -17.32 15.24
C GLY A 606 32.15 -18.07 14.59
N THR A 607 30.93 -17.55 14.72
CA THR A 607 29.70 -18.12 14.15
C THR A 607 29.75 -18.16 12.61
N ILE A 608 30.27 -17.09 11.99
CA ILE A 608 30.46 -17.06 10.53
C ILE A 608 31.48 -18.13 10.09
N LEU A 609 32.60 -18.26 10.81
CA LEU A 609 33.65 -19.23 10.46
C LEU A 609 33.26 -20.69 10.74
N SER A 610 32.47 -20.97 11.79
CA SER A 610 31.93 -22.33 12.04
C SER A 610 30.96 -22.74 10.93
N ASN A 611 30.02 -21.85 10.59
CA ASN A 611 29.07 -22.06 9.50
C ASN A 611 29.76 -22.25 8.13
N VAL A 612 30.95 -21.66 7.94
CA VAL A 612 31.76 -21.90 6.73
C VAL A 612 32.47 -23.27 6.79
N ALA A 613 32.95 -23.68 7.96
CA ALA A 613 33.72 -24.92 8.14
C ALA A 613 32.87 -26.21 8.21
N SER A 614 31.59 -26.12 8.60
CA SER A 614 30.68 -27.26 8.80
C SER A 614 29.69 -27.45 7.64
N PRO A 615 29.85 -28.45 6.75
CA PRO A 615 28.93 -28.67 5.62
C PRO A 615 27.46 -28.91 5.98
N SER A 616 27.18 -29.34 7.22
CA SER A 616 25.82 -29.47 7.78
C SER A 616 25.15 -28.13 8.07
N GLU A 617 25.92 -27.09 8.38
CA GLU A 617 25.44 -25.75 8.77
C GLU A 617 25.44 -24.78 7.58
N TRP A 618 25.90 -25.23 6.40
CA TRP A 618 25.91 -24.44 5.16
C TRP A 618 24.51 -23.98 4.73
N TYR A 619 23.45 -24.70 5.11
CA TYR A 619 22.08 -24.32 4.77
C TYR A 619 21.66 -23.02 5.47
N GLY A 620 21.91 -22.88 6.78
CA GLY A 620 21.64 -21.64 7.50
C GLY A 620 22.65 -20.53 7.17
N GLY A 621 23.94 -20.80 7.37
CA GLY A 621 24.96 -19.75 7.27
C GLY A 621 25.33 -19.33 5.85
N PHE A 622 25.71 -20.27 4.98
CA PHE A 622 26.15 -19.93 3.62
C PHE A 622 25.01 -19.40 2.75
N ARG A 623 23.78 -19.93 2.89
CA ARG A 623 22.63 -19.40 2.14
C ARG A 623 22.23 -18.02 2.62
N TYR A 624 22.22 -17.75 3.93
CA TYR A 624 21.97 -16.40 4.40
C TYR A 624 23.05 -15.43 3.91
N LEU A 625 24.33 -15.77 4.02
CA LEU A 625 25.45 -14.88 3.64
C LEU A 625 25.43 -14.47 2.16
N PHE A 626 25.22 -15.39 1.22
CA PHE A 626 25.24 -15.10 -0.24
C PHE A 626 23.87 -14.87 -0.87
N PHE A 627 22.83 -15.50 -0.33
CA PHE A 627 21.49 -15.46 -0.92
C PHE A 627 20.46 -14.73 -0.07
N ARG A 628 20.76 -14.36 1.20
CA ARG A 628 19.80 -13.79 2.19
C ARG A 628 18.54 -14.64 2.37
N ASP A 629 18.67 -15.94 2.11
CA ASP A 629 17.61 -16.90 2.35
C ASP A 629 17.68 -17.33 3.82
N LEU A 630 16.55 -17.32 4.50
CA LEU A 630 16.38 -17.87 5.85
C LEU A 630 15.68 -19.24 5.76
N GLU A 631 15.87 -20.09 6.77
CA GLU A 631 15.22 -21.40 6.85
C GLU A 631 13.70 -21.29 7.12
N ALA A 632 13.30 -20.27 7.87
CA ALA A 632 11.92 -19.81 8.00
C ALA A 632 11.87 -18.27 7.90
N PRO A 633 10.82 -17.69 7.30
CA PRO A 633 10.62 -16.24 7.33
C PRO A 633 10.40 -15.77 8.79
N PRO A 634 10.87 -14.57 9.16
CA PRO A 634 10.61 -14.02 10.49
C PRO A 634 9.10 -13.79 10.67
N LEU A 635 8.59 -14.04 11.89
CA LEU A 635 7.22 -13.67 12.22
C LEU A 635 7.13 -12.13 12.31
N PRO A 636 6.19 -11.49 11.60
CA PRO A 636 5.99 -10.04 11.71
C PRO A 636 5.57 -9.65 13.13
N GLU A 637 6.14 -8.56 13.63
CA GLU A 637 5.63 -7.83 14.77
C GLU A 637 4.21 -7.33 14.45
N GLN A 638 3.27 -7.54 15.37
CA GLN A 638 1.88 -7.11 15.21
C GLN A 638 1.57 -5.95 16.14
N ILE A 639 0.61 -5.13 15.73
CA ILE A 639 0.00 -4.06 16.52
C ILE A 639 -1.50 -4.32 16.66
N SER A 640 -2.13 -3.64 17.60
CA SER A 640 -3.58 -3.63 17.75
C SER A 640 -4.17 -2.37 17.11
N VAL A 641 -5.22 -2.55 16.33
CA VAL A 641 -6.06 -1.45 15.84
C VAL A 641 -7.45 -1.62 16.42
N GLY A 642 -7.87 -0.66 17.25
CA GLY A 642 -9.21 -0.57 17.79
C GLY A 642 -10.09 0.29 16.89
N TYR A 643 -11.31 -0.16 16.63
CA TYR A 643 -12.30 0.57 15.83
C TYR A 643 -13.59 0.74 16.63
N THR A 644 -14.25 1.89 16.53
CA THR A 644 -15.59 2.04 17.10
C THR A 644 -16.52 1.00 16.49
N PHE A 645 -17.56 0.58 17.22
CA PHE A 645 -18.51 -0.43 16.74
C PHE A 645 -19.09 -0.07 15.35
N ARG A 646 -19.44 1.22 15.15
CA ARG A 646 -19.83 1.80 13.86
C ARG A 646 -18.83 1.48 12.75
N LEU A 647 -17.56 1.83 12.96
CA LEU A 647 -16.50 1.69 11.96
C LEU A 647 -16.13 0.21 11.73
N SER A 648 -16.14 -0.60 12.79
CA SER A 648 -15.90 -2.05 12.72
C SER A 648 -16.93 -2.77 11.84
N ASN A 649 -18.22 -2.46 12.01
CA ASN A 649 -19.29 -3.10 11.25
C ASN A 649 -19.24 -2.73 9.76
N GLN A 650 -18.82 -1.49 9.43
CA GLN A 650 -18.64 -1.06 8.04
C GLN A 650 -17.46 -1.78 7.35
N MET A 651 -16.37 -2.08 8.06
CA MET A 651 -15.24 -2.81 7.49
C MET A 651 -15.43 -4.33 7.46
N ASN A 652 -16.27 -4.87 8.35
CA ASN A 652 -16.54 -6.30 8.41
C ASN A 652 -18.00 -6.56 8.86
N PRO A 653 -18.95 -6.59 7.91
CA PRO A 653 -20.38 -6.75 8.22
C PRO A 653 -20.78 -8.15 8.72
N SER A 654 -19.83 -9.09 8.90
CA SER A 654 -20.08 -10.49 9.29
C SER A 654 -19.76 -10.81 10.77
N ALA A 655 -19.65 -9.81 11.64
CA ALA A 655 -19.29 -9.98 13.04
C ALA A 655 -20.48 -10.31 13.98
N GLY A 656 -21.20 -11.41 13.72
CA GLY A 656 -22.13 -12.01 14.70
C GLY A 656 -23.28 -12.84 14.09
N PRO A 657 -23.71 -13.95 14.73
CA PRO A 657 -25.01 -14.57 14.47
C PRO A 657 -26.11 -13.81 15.26
N PHE A 658 -27.23 -13.48 14.62
CA PHE A 658 -28.32 -12.71 15.22
C PHE A 658 -29.49 -13.65 15.56
N ASP A 659 -29.36 -14.37 16.67
CA ASP A 659 -30.28 -15.43 17.09
C ASP A 659 -31.73 -14.93 17.27
N LEU A 660 -32.59 -15.26 16.30
CA LEU A 660 -34.03 -14.98 16.30
C LEU A 660 -34.83 -15.92 17.24
N GLN A 661 -34.22 -17.02 17.72
CA GLN A 661 -34.90 -18.12 18.41
C GLN A 661 -34.85 -18.01 19.95
N THR A 662 -33.77 -17.45 20.53
CA THR A 662 -33.58 -17.45 22.00
C THR A 662 -34.01 -16.17 22.73
N GLY A 663 -34.63 -15.22 22.03
CA GLY A 663 -35.06 -13.94 22.62
C GLY A 663 -33.90 -12.97 22.90
N GLN A 664 -32.74 -13.18 22.28
CA GLN A 664 -31.61 -12.23 22.25
C GLN A 664 -31.65 -11.30 21.03
N SER A 665 -32.84 -10.93 20.57
CA SER A 665 -33.02 -9.83 19.61
C SER A 665 -32.24 -8.60 20.09
N LEU A 666 -31.51 -7.93 19.18
CA LEU A 666 -30.77 -6.70 19.49
C LEU A 666 -31.68 -5.50 19.83
N GLY A 667 -32.99 -5.71 19.81
CA GLY A 667 -34.01 -4.74 20.20
C GLY A 667 -34.21 -3.60 19.19
N PRO A 668 -35.02 -2.60 19.56
CA PRO A 668 -35.22 -1.41 18.75
C PRO A 668 -33.90 -0.68 18.46
N GLY A 669 -33.67 -0.33 17.21
CA GLY A 669 -32.53 0.50 16.81
C GLY A 669 -32.30 0.60 15.31
N THR A 670 -31.24 1.31 14.94
CA THR A 670 -30.92 1.66 13.55
C THR A 670 -29.70 0.92 12.99
N ALA A 671 -28.96 0.19 13.83
CA ALA A 671 -27.82 -0.61 13.39
C ALA A 671 -28.26 -1.81 12.52
N LEU A 672 -27.35 -2.39 11.75
CA LEU A 672 -27.61 -3.65 11.03
C LEU A 672 -27.92 -4.76 12.04
N GLY A 673 -28.95 -5.56 11.78
CA GLY A 673 -29.50 -6.55 12.71
C GLY A 673 -30.40 -6.01 13.83
N GLN A 674 -30.49 -4.69 14.02
CA GLN A 674 -31.56 -4.05 14.79
C GLN A 674 -32.71 -3.68 13.86
N LEU A 675 -33.93 -3.65 14.40
CA LEU A 675 -35.13 -3.25 13.66
C LEU A 675 -35.70 -1.97 14.26
N ASP A 676 -36.39 -1.17 13.45
CA ASP A 676 -37.29 -0.11 13.90
C ASP A 676 -38.60 -0.21 13.15
N SER A 677 -39.69 -0.42 13.88
CA SER A 677 -41.04 -0.49 13.32
C SER A 677 -41.15 -1.48 12.14
N PRO A 678 -40.69 -2.74 12.27
CA PRO A 678 -40.73 -3.73 11.20
C PRO A 678 -42.18 -4.03 10.80
N THR A 679 -42.40 -4.23 9.50
CA THR A 679 -43.74 -4.38 8.90
C THR A 679 -43.84 -5.70 8.13
N GLY A 680 -43.41 -5.74 6.87
CA GLY A 680 -43.44 -6.93 6.02
C GLY A 680 -42.42 -8.00 6.42
N ILE A 681 -42.78 -9.26 6.24
CA ILE A 681 -41.86 -10.40 6.35
C ILE A 681 -42.19 -11.48 5.31
N ALA A 682 -41.16 -12.03 4.69
CA ALA A 682 -41.27 -13.13 3.72
C ALA A 682 -40.11 -14.11 3.84
N LEU A 683 -40.33 -15.32 3.34
CA LEU A 683 -39.30 -16.35 3.19
C LEU A 683 -38.99 -16.55 1.71
N SER A 684 -37.75 -16.92 1.39
CA SER A 684 -37.42 -17.51 0.09
C SER A 684 -38.22 -18.81 -0.15
N ASN A 685 -38.39 -19.21 -1.41
CA ASN A 685 -39.18 -20.41 -1.75
C ASN A 685 -38.58 -21.73 -1.22
N ASP A 686 -37.30 -21.75 -0.83
CA ASP A 686 -36.63 -22.86 -0.15
C ASP A 686 -36.65 -22.75 1.39
N GLY A 687 -37.21 -21.66 1.93
CA GLY A 687 -37.30 -21.36 3.35
C GLY A 687 -35.96 -21.10 4.05
N GLN A 688 -34.86 -20.85 3.31
CA GLN A 688 -33.54 -20.64 3.92
C GLN A 688 -33.23 -19.17 4.25
N ILE A 689 -33.84 -18.22 3.54
CA ILE A 689 -33.62 -16.77 3.71
C ILE A 689 -34.91 -16.12 4.21
N ILE A 690 -34.78 -15.31 5.25
CA ILE A 690 -35.82 -14.46 5.82
C ILE A 690 -35.57 -13.02 5.35
N TYR A 691 -36.58 -12.41 4.72
CA TYR A 691 -36.59 -11.01 4.31
C TYR A 691 -37.52 -10.22 5.23
N ILE A 692 -37.01 -9.15 5.84
CA ILE A 692 -37.77 -8.29 6.77
C ILE A 692 -37.75 -6.86 6.23
N VAL A 693 -38.94 -6.25 6.12
CA VAL A 693 -39.08 -4.82 5.86
C VAL A 693 -38.92 -4.07 7.18
N ASP A 694 -37.78 -3.40 7.30
CA ASP A 694 -37.39 -2.62 8.47
C ASP A 694 -37.82 -1.17 8.25
N SER A 695 -39.12 -0.93 8.44
CA SER A 695 -39.83 0.22 7.85
C SER A 695 -39.36 1.56 8.41
N GLY A 696 -39.13 1.70 9.72
CA GLY A 696 -38.61 2.93 10.32
C GLY A 696 -37.20 3.28 9.86
N ASN A 697 -36.40 2.26 9.52
CA ASN A 697 -35.05 2.39 8.97
C ASN A 697 -35.00 2.43 7.42
N GLN A 698 -36.16 2.44 6.73
CA GLN A 698 -36.27 2.55 5.26
C GLN A 698 -35.42 1.55 4.47
N ARG A 699 -35.29 0.31 4.97
CA ARG A 699 -34.48 -0.75 4.36
C ARG A 699 -35.15 -2.12 4.41
N ILE A 700 -34.64 -3.04 3.61
CA ILE A 700 -34.94 -4.47 3.73
C ILE A 700 -33.71 -5.14 4.35
N GLN A 701 -33.90 -5.96 5.37
CA GLN A 701 -32.83 -6.77 5.97
C GLN A 701 -33.05 -8.26 5.66
N ARG A 702 -31.94 -8.98 5.47
CA ARG A 702 -31.93 -10.38 5.06
C ARG A 702 -31.13 -11.22 6.05
N PHE A 703 -31.68 -12.36 6.44
CA PHE A 703 -31.11 -13.28 7.42
C PHE A 703 -31.20 -14.72 6.89
N GLU A 704 -30.24 -15.56 7.25
CA GLU A 704 -30.39 -17.01 7.15
C GLU A 704 -31.38 -17.50 8.21
N ARG A 705 -31.90 -18.71 8.04
CA ARG A 705 -32.88 -19.34 8.94
C ARG A 705 -32.37 -19.57 10.37
N ASP A 706 -31.06 -19.56 10.61
CA ASP A 706 -30.46 -19.60 11.95
C ASP A 706 -30.30 -18.21 12.60
N GLY A 707 -30.74 -17.15 11.91
CA GLY A 707 -30.58 -15.76 12.34
C GLY A 707 -29.28 -15.10 11.87
N THR A 708 -28.39 -15.78 11.14
CA THR A 708 -27.18 -15.13 10.61
C THR A 708 -27.55 -14.00 9.63
N PHE A 709 -27.06 -12.78 9.86
CA PHE A 709 -27.34 -11.65 8.97
C PHE A 709 -26.57 -11.78 7.66
N ILE A 710 -27.29 -11.69 6.53
CA ILE A 710 -26.75 -11.79 5.18
C ILE A 710 -26.39 -10.39 4.63
N GLY A 711 -27.22 -9.38 4.93
CA GLY A 711 -27.05 -8.03 4.42
C GLY A 711 -28.36 -7.27 4.27
N SER A 712 -28.28 -5.96 4.10
CA SER A 712 -29.42 -5.08 3.85
C SER A 712 -29.51 -4.60 2.39
N TRP A 713 -30.65 -4.01 2.04
CA TRP A 713 -30.89 -3.27 0.81
C TRP A 713 -31.58 -1.94 1.14
N SER A 714 -31.03 -0.83 0.63
CA SER A 714 -31.44 0.53 0.97
C SER A 714 -31.15 1.54 -0.16
N ALA A 715 -31.59 2.79 0.03
CA ALA A 715 -31.26 3.90 -0.86
C ALA A 715 -29.75 4.22 -0.95
N GLU A 716 -28.97 3.80 0.05
CA GLU A 716 -27.50 3.98 0.08
C GLU A 716 -26.79 3.02 -0.89
N ASP A 717 -27.35 1.82 -1.09
CA ASP A 717 -26.84 0.79 -1.99
C ASP A 717 -27.20 1.09 -3.46
N ASP A 718 -28.45 1.49 -3.71
CA ASP A 718 -28.94 1.97 -5.00
C ASP A 718 -30.13 2.92 -4.79
N GLN A 719 -30.03 4.16 -5.28
CA GLN A 719 -31.13 5.13 -5.15
C GLN A 719 -32.44 4.66 -5.81
N ARG A 720 -32.39 3.72 -6.75
CA ARG A 720 -33.59 3.12 -7.37
C ARG A 720 -34.42 2.29 -6.39
N ILE A 721 -33.79 1.67 -5.39
CA ILE A 721 -34.46 0.81 -4.39
C ILE A 721 -34.76 1.53 -3.06
N GLY A 722 -34.54 2.85 -2.99
CA GLY A 722 -34.86 3.64 -1.81
C GLY A 722 -36.33 3.58 -1.42
N LEU A 723 -36.60 3.45 -0.12
CA LEU A 723 -37.94 3.29 0.46
C LEU A 723 -38.38 4.56 1.18
N GLY A 724 -39.68 4.87 1.20
CA GLY A 724 -40.24 5.89 2.10
C GLY A 724 -39.82 7.35 1.85
N LEU A 725 -39.36 7.70 0.65
CA LEU A 725 -38.75 9.01 0.34
C LEU A 725 -39.72 10.20 0.43
N PHE A 726 -41.04 9.96 0.43
CA PHE A 726 -42.06 11.01 0.46
C PHE A 726 -42.95 11.01 1.73
N ASP A 727 -42.66 10.19 2.75
CA ASP A 727 -43.42 10.22 4.02
C ASP A 727 -42.84 11.23 5.03
N PRO A 728 -43.60 12.25 5.47
CA PRO A 728 -43.19 13.14 6.57
C PRO A 728 -43.08 12.43 7.95
N ALA A 729 -43.60 11.22 8.12
CA ALA A 729 -43.39 10.38 9.30
C ALA A 729 -42.23 9.37 9.15
N ASN A 730 -41.49 9.43 8.04
CA ASN A 730 -40.27 8.66 7.75
C ASN A 730 -40.44 7.13 7.67
N GLN A 731 -41.66 6.63 7.49
CA GLN A 731 -41.96 5.19 7.34
C GLN A 731 -41.64 4.70 5.92
N GLY A 732 -41.08 3.49 5.82
CA GLY A 732 -40.71 2.83 4.58
C GLY A 732 -41.83 1.97 3.97
N ALA A 733 -41.42 0.86 3.35
CA ALA A 733 -42.35 -0.12 2.80
C ALA A 733 -43.24 -0.80 3.88
N SER A 734 -44.36 -1.37 3.44
CA SER A 734 -45.38 -2.01 4.26
C SER A 734 -45.31 -3.54 4.24
N ASP A 735 -45.06 -4.14 3.08
CA ASP A 735 -45.14 -5.58 2.87
C ASP A 735 -44.10 -6.07 1.86
N ILE A 736 -43.79 -7.36 1.94
CA ILE A 736 -42.86 -8.07 1.07
C ILE A 736 -43.40 -9.49 0.81
N VAL A 737 -43.23 -9.98 -0.41
CA VAL A 737 -43.60 -11.34 -0.80
C VAL A 737 -42.64 -11.87 -1.86
N VAL A 738 -42.31 -13.15 -1.79
CA VAL A 738 -41.51 -13.84 -2.82
C VAL A 738 -42.47 -14.56 -3.77
N GLY A 739 -42.31 -14.31 -5.07
CA GLY A 739 -43.12 -14.93 -6.12
C GLY A 739 -42.67 -16.36 -6.47
N PRO A 740 -43.50 -17.13 -7.21
CA PRO A 740 -43.13 -18.48 -7.68
C PRO A 740 -41.88 -18.52 -8.57
N ASP A 741 -41.50 -17.40 -9.16
CA ASP A 741 -40.31 -17.18 -9.99
C ASP A 741 -39.05 -16.80 -9.19
N ASN A 742 -39.16 -16.72 -7.86
CA ASN A 742 -38.16 -16.20 -6.90
C ASN A 742 -37.90 -14.68 -6.99
N LEU A 743 -38.75 -13.91 -7.69
CA LEU A 743 -38.68 -12.45 -7.60
C LEU A 743 -39.29 -11.96 -6.29
N ILE A 744 -38.77 -10.85 -5.78
CA ILE A 744 -39.11 -10.29 -4.47
C ILE A 744 -39.92 -9.02 -4.71
N HIS A 745 -41.20 -9.05 -4.36
CA HIS A 745 -42.13 -7.97 -4.58
C HIS A 745 -42.31 -7.18 -3.28
N VAL A 746 -42.12 -5.86 -3.33
CA VAL A 746 -42.10 -4.97 -2.17
C VAL A 746 -43.14 -3.87 -2.33
N ALA A 747 -44.04 -3.74 -1.35
CA ALA A 747 -45.07 -2.71 -1.30
C ALA A 747 -44.49 -1.42 -0.69
N ASP A 748 -44.03 -0.52 -1.55
CA ASP A 748 -43.38 0.73 -1.17
C ASP A 748 -44.45 1.84 -1.02
N THR A 749 -45.28 1.70 0.02
CA THR A 749 -46.51 2.48 0.26
C THR A 749 -46.33 3.97 -0.01
N TRP A 750 -45.28 4.55 0.55
CA TRP A 750 -45.05 5.98 0.60
C TRP A 750 -44.21 6.52 -0.56
N ASN A 751 -43.76 5.64 -1.47
CA ASN A 751 -43.31 6.04 -2.80
C ASN A 751 -44.38 5.76 -3.87
N HIS A 752 -45.56 5.26 -3.49
CA HIS A 752 -46.70 5.01 -4.38
C HIS A 752 -46.39 4.01 -5.51
N ARG A 753 -45.56 2.99 -5.20
CA ARG A 753 -45.11 1.98 -6.16
C ARG A 753 -45.06 0.57 -5.55
N VAL A 754 -44.93 -0.42 -6.42
CA VAL A 754 -44.47 -1.78 -6.05
C VAL A 754 -43.15 -2.03 -6.77
N MET A 755 -42.11 -2.37 -6.02
CA MET A 755 -40.82 -2.79 -6.59
C MET A 755 -40.79 -4.31 -6.76
N ILE A 756 -40.11 -4.76 -7.80
CA ILE A 756 -39.85 -6.18 -8.06
C ILE A 756 -38.33 -6.34 -8.22
N LEU A 757 -37.72 -7.05 -7.27
CA LEU A 757 -36.28 -7.27 -7.17
C LEU A 757 -35.92 -8.72 -7.52
N ASP A 758 -34.68 -8.96 -7.95
CA ASP A 758 -34.10 -10.32 -7.98
C ASP A 758 -33.48 -10.70 -6.62
N SER A 759 -32.96 -11.92 -6.50
CA SER A 759 -32.34 -12.44 -5.28
C SER A 759 -31.11 -11.66 -4.81
N ASP A 760 -30.44 -10.93 -5.73
CA ASP A 760 -29.26 -10.12 -5.44
C ASP A 760 -29.65 -8.68 -5.03
N GLY A 761 -30.91 -8.29 -5.23
CA GLY A 761 -31.48 -7.00 -4.85
C GLY A 761 -31.57 -5.98 -5.98
N GLN A 762 -31.32 -6.39 -7.23
CA GLN A 762 -31.43 -5.50 -8.37
C GLN A 762 -32.89 -5.29 -8.75
N LEU A 763 -33.26 -4.02 -9.00
CA LEU A 763 -34.60 -3.68 -9.48
C LEU A 763 -34.83 -4.24 -10.90
N VAL A 764 -35.66 -5.28 -10.99
CA VAL A 764 -36.11 -5.92 -12.24
C VAL A 764 -37.25 -5.13 -12.88
N ARG A 765 -38.21 -4.67 -12.07
CA ARG A 765 -39.40 -3.94 -12.54
C ARG A 765 -39.97 -3.05 -11.44
N GLU A 766 -40.66 -1.98 -11.84
CA GLU A 766 -41.53 -1.16 -10.98
C GLU A 766 -42.96 -1.23 -11.52
N LEU A 767 -43.94 -1.36 -10.64
CA LEU A 767 -45.36 -1.15 -10.93
C LEU A 767 -45.81 0.16 -10.28
N GLY A 768 -46.73 0.88 -10.91
CA GLY A 768 -47.03 2.26 -10.51
C GLY A 768 -46.02 3.23 -11.12
N ARG A 769 -45.84 4.37 -10.45
CA ARG A 769 -44.82 5.36 -10.80
C ARG A 769 -44.38 6.10 -9.55
N SER A 770 -43.12 5.94 -9.17
CA SER A 770 -42.55 6.54 -7.96
C SER A 770 -42.89 8.03 -7.83
N GLY A 771 -43.52 8.41 -6.71
CA GLY A 771 -43.89 9.79 -6.37
C GLY A 771 -45.15 10.36 -7.05
N ASP A 772 -45.77 9.66 -8.01
CA ASP A 772 -47.02 10.11 -8.65
C ASP A 772 -48.25 9.60 -7.87
N ILE A 773 -48.76 10.44 -6.96
CA ILE A 773 -49.98 10.17 -6.18
C ILE A 773 -51.23 10.29 -7.05
N THR A 774 -52.13 9.31 -6.97
CA THR A 774 -53.52 9.45 -7.46
C THR A 774 -54.53 9.21 -6.35
N ASP A 775 -55.10 10.30 -5.81
CA ASP A 775 -56.23 10.27 -4.87
C ASP A 775 -57.56 10.17 -5.64
N THR A 776 -58.40 9.20 -5.28
CA THR A 776 -59.75 9.02 -5.82
C THR A 776 -60.86 9.22 -4.78
N ASN A 777 -60.50 9.61 -3.55
CA ASN A 777 -61.33 9.98 -2.40
C ASN A 777 -62.75 9.39 -2.40
N ASN A 778 -62.86 8.17 -1.87
CA ASN A 778 -64.10 7.42 -1.72
C ASN A 778 -64.83 7.11 -3.06
N SER A 779 -64.07 6.92 -4.15
CA SER A 779 -64.61 6.48 -5.44
C SER A 779 -65.23 5.09 -5.37
N VAL A 780 -66.46 4.96 -5.89
CA VAL A 780 -67.12 3.67 -6.14
C VAL A 780 -66.73 3.03 -7.48
N ASP A 781 -65.91 3.69 -8.29
CA ASP A 781 -65.32 3.13 -9.52
C ASP A 781 -63.86 2.73 -9.22
N PRO A 782 -63.52 1.43 -9.22
CA PRO A 782 -62.16 0.97 -8.94
C PRO A 782 -61.20 1.20 -10.13
N THR A 783 -61.68 1.60 -11.31
CA THR A 783 -60.88 1.72 -12.54
C THR A 783 -60.36 3.13 -12.82
N VAL A 784 -60.62 4.10 -11.92
CA VAL A 784 -60.12 5.48 -12.04
C VAL A 784 -58.59 5.52 -11.98
N SER A 785 -57.93 6.14 -12.96
CA SER A 785 -56.46 6.21 -13.04
C SER A 785 -55.78 4.83 -12.86
N PRO A 786 -55.98 3.89 -13.81
CA PRO A 786 -55.49 2.53 -13.68
C PRO A 786 -53.96 2.48 -13.79
N GLY A 787 -53.32 1.65 -12.96
CA GLY A 787 -51.86 1.50 -12.95
C GLY A 787 -51.10 2.59 -12.20
N LEU A 788 -51.79 3.47 -11.47
CA LEU A 788 -51.20 4.41 -10.50
C LEU A 788 -51.77 4.12 -9.11
N PHE A 789 -50.99 4.38 -8.05
CA PHE A 789 -51.37 4.06 -6.67
C PHE A 789 -51.52 5.31 -5.81
N TYR A 790 -52.25 5.20 -4.70
CA TYR A 790 -52.20 6.13 -3.58
C TYR A 790 -51.44 5.54 -2.40
N GLY A 791 -51.65 4.26 -2.10
CA GLY A 791 -51.03 3.61 -0.95
C GLY A 791 -51.02 2.10 -1.12
N PRO A 792 -50.10 1.54 -1.92
CA PRO A 792 -49.99 0.10 -2.09
C PRO A 792 -49.49 -0.53 -0.78
N ARG A 793 -50.30 -1.38 -0.13
CA ARG A 793 -49.98 -1.94 1.21
C ARG A 793 -49.62 -3.41 1.25
N SER A 794 -50.20 -4.26 0.41
CA SER A 794 -49.91 -5.69 0.40
C SER A 794 -50.00 -6.25 -1.01
N ILE A 795 -49.27 -7.33 -1.24
CA ILE A 795 -49.11 -7.95 -2.55
C ILE A 795 -49.37 -9.45 -2.42
N ALA A 796 -50.07 -10.02 -3.41
CA ALA A 796 -50.12 -11.46 -3.62
C ALA A 796 -49.78 -11.78 -5.09
N VAL A 797 -49.00 -12.83 -5.30
CA VAL A 797 -48.43 -13.18 -6.61
C VAL A 797 -48.86 -14.58 -7.01
N THR A 798 -49.19 -14.74 -8.29
CA THR A 798 -49.43 -16.03 -8.97
C THR A 798 -48.47 -16.16 -10.14
N ASP A 799 -48.42 -17.31 -10.81
CA ASP A 799 -47.54 -17.55 -11.97
C ASP A 799 -47.66 -16.49 -13.09
N ASN A 800 -48.83 -15.84 -13.23
CA ASN A 800 -49.12 -14.91 -14.33
C ASN A 800 -49.55 -13.51 -13.87
N GLU A 801 -50.03 -13.34 -12.64
CA GLU A 801 -50.70 -12.12 -12.18
C GLU A 801 -50.25 -11.69 -10.77
N ILE A 802 -50.12 -10.37 -10.60
CA ILE A 802 -49.72 -9.68 -9.38
C ILE A 802 -50.93 -8.85 -8.89
N PHE A 803 -51.42 -9.16 -7.70
CA PHE A 803 -52.54 -8.48 -7.05
C PHE A 803 -52.00 -7.52 -5.99
N VAL A 804 -52.42 -6.26 -6.02
CA VAL A 804 -51.93 -5.20 -5.11
C VAL A 804 -53.13 -4.49 -4.48
N THR A 805 -53.15 -4.40 -3.15
CA THR A 805 -54.12 -3.57 -2.42
C THR A 805 -53.68 -2.12 -2.43
N ASP A 806 -54.41 -1.28 -3.17
CA ASP A 806 -54.19 0.15 -3.28
C ASP A 806 -55.10 0.86 -2.26
N THR A 807 -54.69 0.80 -0.99
CA THR A 807 -55.54 1.04 0.19
C THR A 807 -56.23 2.39 0.14
N GLY A 808 -55.51 3.49 -0.12
CA GLY A 808 -56.12 4.82 -0.17
C GLY A 808 -56.97 5.11 -1.43
N ASN A 809 -57.05 4.17 -2.37
CA ASN A 809 -58.02 4.18 -3.47
C ASN A 809 -59.08 3.07 -3.32
N GLU A 810 -59.13 2.40 -2.17
CA GLU A 810 -60.22 1.51 -1.78
C GLU A 810 -60.43 0.33 -2.73
N ARG A 811 -59.34 -0.15 -3.34
CA ARG A 811 -59.39 -1.12 -4.45
C ARG A 811 -58.24 -2.13 -4.41
N VAL A 812 -58.45 -3.23 -5.13
CA VAL A 812 -57.37 -4.12 -5.58
C VAL A 812 -57.09 -3.83 -7.05
N GLN A 813 -55.82 -3.62 -7.40
CA GLN A 813 -55.36 -3.57 -8.79
C GLN A 813 -54.62 -4.86 -9.15
N VAL A 814 -54.82 -5.35 -10.37
CA VAL A 814 -54.21 -6.59 -10.87
C VAL A 814 -53.41 -6.29 -12.12
N PHE A 815 -52.17 -6.78 -12.14
CA PHE A 815 -51.20 -6.62 -13.21
C PHE A 815 -50.77 -8.01 -13.71
N ALA A 816 -50.35 -8.11 -14.97
CA ALA A 816 -49.60 -9.27 -15.45
C ALA A 816 -48.19 -9.30 -14.83
N SER A 817 -47.51 -10.44 -14.90
CA SER A 817 -46.09 -10.57 -14.48
C SER A 817 -45.12 -9.68 -15.28
N ASP A 818 -45.53 -9.19 -16.46
CA ASP A 818 -44.80 -8.16 -17.21
C ASP A 818 -45.08 -6.71 -16.75
N GLY A 819 -45.95 -6.52 -15.75
CA GLY A 819 -46.35 -5.24 -15.19
C GLY A 819 -47.44 -4.51 -15.97
N THR A 820 -48.02 -5.11 -17.01
CA THR A 820 -49.20 -4.55 -17.70
C THR A 820 -50.41 -4.58 -16.78
N PHE A 821 -51.06 -3.43 -16.55
CA PHE A 821 -52.33 -3.37 -15.83
C PHE A 821 -53.42 -4.18 -16.57
N LEU A 822 -54.12 -5.05 -15.84
CA LEU A 822 -55.17 -5.92 -16.38
C LEU A 822 -56.57 -5.45 -15.96
N ARG A 823 -56.80 -5.27 -14.66
CA ARG A 823 -58.10 -4.97 -14.07
C ARG A 823 -57.98 -4.38 -12.66
N ALA A 824 -59.07 -3.80 -12.17
CA ALA A 824 -59.21 -3.41 -10.78
C ALA A 824 -60.63 -3.70 -10.28
N PHE A 825 -60.77 -4.06 -9.01
CA PHE A 825 -62.04 -4.37 -8.35
C PHE A 825 -62.07 -3.84 -6.91
N GLY A 826 -63.24 -3.86 -6.28
CA GLY A 826 -63.49 -3.13 -5.03
C GLY A 826 -64.14 -1.77 -5.29
N GLY A 827 -63.52 -0.70 -4.83
CA GLY A 827 -64.09 0.65 -4.75
C GLY A 827 -64.79 0.85 -3.39
N PHE A 828 -64.82 2.10 -2.94
CA PHE A 828 -65.27 2.49 -1.60
C PHE A 828 -66.69 2.01 -1.29
N GLY A 829 -66.87 1.37 -0.13
CA GLY A 829 -68.18 1.13 0.46
C GLY A 829 -68.28 -0.15 1.30
N THR A 830 -69.46 -0.34 1.89
CA THR A 830 -69.76 -1.44 2.82
C THR A 830 -70.50 -2.61 2.16
N GLU A 831 -70.96 -2.45 0.92
CA GLU A 831 -71.74 -3.45 0.19
C GLU A 831 -70.88 -4.68 -0.24
N ALA A 832 -71.55 -5.71 -0.78
CA ALA A 832 -70.86 -6.88 -1.32
C ALA A 832 -69.94 -6.49 -2.50
N GLY A 833 -68.66 -6.83 -2.40
CA GLY A 833 -67.65 -6.47 -3.39
C GLY A 833 -67.16 -5.02 -3.33
N ARG A 834 -67.54 -4.26 -2.29
CA ARG A 834 -66.95 -2.95 -1.95
C ARG A 834 -66.00 -3.09 -0.77
N LEU A 835 -65.03 -2.18 -0.67
CA LEU A 835 -63.94 -2.21 0.31
C LEU A 835 -63.84 -0.87 1.05
N ILE A 836 -63.30 -0.90 2.28
CA ILE A 836 -62.84 0.27 3.03
C ILE A 836 -61.52 -0.10 3.73
N GLU A 837 -60.48 0.69 3.51
CA GLU A 837 -59.09 0.46 3.91
C GLU A 837 -58.63 -1.00 3.66
N PRO A 838 -58.63 -1.50 2.40
CA PRO A 838 -58.14 -2.85 2.12
C PRO A 838 -56.63 -2.94 2.34
N VAL A 839 -56.17 -3.78 3.28
CA VAL A 839 -54.75 -3.89 3.66
C VAL A 839 -54.16 -5.21 3.16
N GLY A 840 -54.19 -6.29 3.95
CA GLY A 840 -53.63 -7.59 3.57
C GLY A 840 -54.36 -8.25 2.41
N ILE A 841 -53.61 -8.96 1.57
CA ILE A 841 -54.15 -9.77 0.47
C ILE A 841 -53.43 -11.12 0.39
N ALA A 842 -54.17 -12.18 0.10
CA ALA A 842 -53.63 -13.52 -0.12
C ALA A 842 -54.47 -14.29 -1.16
N ILE A 843 -53.82 -15.16 -1.94
CA ILE A 843 -54.51 -16.13 -2.81
C ILE A 843 -54.67 -17.44 -2.05
N GLY A 844 -55.88 -17.98 -2.01
CA GLY A 844 -56.20 -19.23 -1.34
C GLY A 844 -55.87 -20.47 -2.18
N PRO A 845 -55.77 -21.65 -1.53
CA PRO A 845 -55.58 -22.93 -2.24
C PRO A 845 -56.79 -23.34 -3.10
N ASP A 846 -57.93 -22.67 -2.93
CA ASP A 846 -59.12 -22.75 -3.78
C ASP A 846 -59.04 -21.83 -5.02
N GLY A 847 -58.00 -21.01 -5.12
CA GLY A 847 -57.76 -20.03 -6.18
C GLY A 847 -58.38 -18.65 -5.92
N ASN A 848 -59.15 -18.46 -4.84
CA ASN A 848 -59.83 -17.19 -4.56
C ASN A 848 -58.89 -16.14 -3.96
N VAL A 849 -59.25 -14.86 -4.12
CA VAL A 849 -58.56 -13.71 -3.57
C VAL A 849 -59.19 -13.32 -2.24
N TYR A 850 -58.42 -13.39 -1.15
CA TYR A 850 -58.83 -13.01 0.20
C TYR A 850 -58.25 -11.63 0.53
N VAL A 851 -59.10 -10.66 0.83
CA VAL A 851 -58.71 -9.27 1.12
C VAL A 851 -59.14 -8.91 2.54
N ALA A 852 -58.22 -8.38 3.35
CA ALA A 852 -58.52 -7.78 4.65
C ALA A 852 -59.16 -6.40 4.43
N ASP A 853 -60.48 -6.40 4.41
CA ASP A 853 -61.36 -5.24 4.27
C ASP A 853 -61.51 -4.58 5.65
N THR A 854 -60.39 -3.97 6.08
CA THR A 854 -60.11 -3.56 7.47
C THR A 854 -61.14 -2.58 8.01
N GLY A 855 -61.51 -1.57 7.23
CA GLY A 855 -62.50 -0.56 7.61
C GLY A 855 -63.92 -1.12 7.75
N ASN A 856 -64.17 -2.30 7.18
CA ASN A 856 -65.40 -3.08 7.37
C ASN A 856 -65.26 -4.23 8.39
N SER A 857 -64.12 -4.33 9.10
CA SER A 857 -63.80 -5.39 10.09
C SER A 857 -64.04 -6.82 9.57
N ARG A 858 -63.77 -7.09 8.29
CA ARG A 858 -64.10 -8.36 7.62
C ARG A 858 -63.04 -8.81 6.63
N ILE A 859 -63.08 -10.08 6.26
CA ILE A 859 -62.42 -10.60 5.07
C ILE A 859 -63.44 -10.57 3.93
N SER A 860 -63.09 -9.93 2.82
CA SER A 860 -63.85 -9.96 1.57
C SER A 860 -63.16 -10.93 0.60
N VAL A 861 -63.91 -11.92 0.10
CA VAL A 861 -63.42 -12.99 -0.78
C VAL A 861 -63.96 -12.78 -2.19
N PHE A 862 -63.08 -12.88 -3.18
CA PHE A 862 -63.37 -12.68 -4.60
C PHE A 862 -62.83 -13.84 -5.44
N GLU A 863 -63.42 -14.09 -6.61
CA GLU A 863 -62.76 -14.82 -7.68
C GLU A 863 -61.60 -13.96 -8.24
N GLN A 864 -60.64 -14.57 -8.93
CA GLN A 864 -59.47 -13.83 -9.46
C GLN A 864 -59.89 -12.69 -10.42
N ASP A 865 -61.00 -12.82 -11.13
CA ASP A 865 -61.50 -11.78 -12.03
C ASP A 865 -62.07 -10.53 -11.30
N GLY A 866 -62.22 -10.60 -9.97
CA GLY A 866 -62.78 -9.54 -9.13
C GLY A 866 -64.27 -9.71 -8.80
N THR A 867 -64.89 -10.82 -9.18
CA THR A 867 -66.28 -11.15 -8.82
C THR A 867 -66.38 -11.48 -7.32
N PRO A 868 -67.25 -10.83 -6.53
CA PRO A 868 -67.37 -11.10 -5.10
C PRO A 868 -68.03 -12.46 -4.81
N VAL A 869 -67.40 -13.27 -3.96
CA VAL A 869 -67.82 -14.63 -3.59
C VAL A 869 -68.49 -14.65 -2.23
N SER A 870 -67.81 -14.14 -1.20
CA SER A 870 -68.30 -14.15 0.18
C SER A 870 -67.65 -13.05 1.02
N GLN A 871 -68.22 -12.79 2.20
CA GLN A 871 -67.69 -11.84 3.17
C GLN A 871 -67.86 -12.41 4.57
N VAL A 872 -66.79 -12.36 5.38
CA VAL A 872 -66.73 -13.00 6.70
C VAL A 872 -66.23 -11.98 7.71
N ALA A 873 -67.09 -11.58 8.66
CA ALA A 873 -66.69 -10.70 9.75
C ALA A 873 -65.62 -11.38 10.62
N VAL A 874 -64.59 -10.63 11.01
CA VAL A 874 -63.51 -11.13 11.88
C VAL A 874 -63.76 -10.59 13.29
N PRO A 875 -64.17 -11.42 14.27
CA PRO A 875 -64.56 -10.93 15.60
C PRO A 875 -63.48 -10.12 16.32
N ALA A 876 -62.19 -10.43 16.06
CA ALA A 876 -61.05 -9.71 16.64
C ALA A 876 -60.88 -8.28 16.10
N TRP A 877 -61.49 -7.92 14.96
CA TRP A 877 -61.37 -6.60 14.32
C TRP A 877 -62.55 -5.67 14.62
N GLU A 878 -63.62 -6.14 15.26
CA GLU A 878 -64.80 -5.33 15.55
C GLU A 878 -64.46 -4.13 16.44
N GLY A 879 -64.85 -2.92 16.01
CA GLY A 879 -64.63 -1.69 16.76
C GLY A 879 -63.18 -1.18 16.79
N GLN A 880 -62.25 -1.84 16.09
CA GLN A 880 -60.89 -1.32 15.92
C GLN A 880 -60.85 -0.28 14.80
N VAL A 881 -60.22 0.87 15.07
CA VAL A 881 -60.00 1.94 14.09
C VAL A 881 -58.50 2.00 13.77
N SER A 882 -58.18 2.16 12.48
CA SER A 882 -56.82 2.40 11.95
C SER A 882 -55.73 1.37 12.34
N GLN A 883 -55.98 0.07 12.14
CA GLN A 883 -54.97 -0.99 12.32
C GLN A 883 -54.69 -1.73 11.01
N GLN A 884 -53.43 -1.98 10.68
CA GLN A 884 -53.05 -2.64 9.43
C GLN A 884 -53.07 -4.16 9.60
N ASN A 885 -54.13 -4.83 9.10
CA ASN A 885 -54.27 -6.28 9.18
C ASN A 885 -53.68 -6.96 7.93
N TYR A 886 -52.73 -7.86 8.12
CA TYR A 886 -52.08 -8.61 7.03
C TYR A 886 -52.56 -10.06 7.01
N LEU A 887 -52.53 -10.69 5.82
CA LEU A 887 -53.06 -12.03 5.54
C LEU A 887 -52.00 -12.90 4.86
N ARG A 888 -51.81 -14.15 5.30
CA ARG A 888 -51.11 -15.20 4.54
C ARG A 888 -51.74 -16.57 4.78
N PHE A 889 -51.74 -17.42 3.76
CA PHE A 889 -52.01 -18.84 3.93
C PHE A 889 -50.75 -19.57 4.43
N GLY A 890 -50.94 -20.54 5.33
CA GLY A 890 -49.89 -21.49 5.69
C GLY A 890 -49.80 -22.66 4.71
N PRO A 891 -48.74 -23.49 4.79
CA PRO A 891 -48.60 -24.71 3.99
C PRO A 891 -49.66 -25.79 4.33
N ASP A 892 -50.40 -25.59 5.41
CA ASP A 892 -51.56 -26.38 5.86
C ASP A 892 -52.88 -25.96 5.17
N GLY A 893 -52.88 -24.89 4.38
CA GLY A 893 -54.06 -24.33 3.72
C GLY A 893 -54.96 -23.50 4.64
N ILE A 894 -54.52 -23.16 5.84
CA ILE A 894 -55.25 -22.30 6.79
C ILE A 894 -54.88 -20.84 6.55
N LEU A 895 -55.86 -19.94 6.61
CA LEU A 895 -55.65 -18.50 6.49
C LEU A 895 -55.27 -17.91 7.85
N TYR A 896 -54.06 -17.39 7.96
CA TYR A 896 -53.56 -16.68 9.13
C TYR A 896 -53.64 -15.17 8.90
N MET A 897 -54.00 -14.43 9.95
CA MET A 897 -54.16 -12.98 9.89
C MET A 897 -53.71 -12.28 11.17
N THR A 898 -53.01 -11.15 11.05
CA THR A 898 -52.69 -10.33 12.21
C THR A 898 -53.91 -9.60 12.74
N SER A 899 -53.93 -9.36 14.05
CA SER A 899 -54.95 -8.54 14.73
C SER A 899 -54.23 -7.59 15.70
N PRO A 900 -53.63 -6.50 15.20
CA PRO A 900 -52.72 -5.65 15.97
C PRO A 900 -53.33 -5.13 17.27
N GLY A 901 -54.55 -4.57 17.21
CA GLY A 901 -55.24 -4.03 18.39
C GLY A 901 -55.76 -5.10 19.37
N ALA A 902 -55.70 -6.38 19.00
CA ALA A 902 -56.04 -7.51 19.87
C ALA A 902 -54.81 -8.30 20.36
N GLY A 903 -53.57 -7.86 20.04
CA GLY A 903 -52.34 -8.53 20.45
C GLY A 903 -52.29 -10.02 20.08
N SER A 904 -52.80 -10.39 18.91
CA SER A 904 -52.90 -11.81 18.52
C SER A 904 -52.87 -12.02 17.01
N VAL A 905 -52.63 -13.28 16.62
CA VAL A 905 -52.88 -13.78 15.26
C VAL A 905 -54.18 -14.57 15.31
N GLN A 906 -55.03 -14.44 14.29
CA GLN A 906 -56.21 -15.30 14.13
C GLN A 906 -55.95 -16.29 12.99
N ALA A 907 -56.48 -17.50 13.13
CA ALA A 907 -56.49 -18.53 12.10
C ALA A 907 -57.95 -18.77 11.66
N TYR A 908 -58.15 -18.97 10.36
CA TYR A 908 -59.45 -19.24 9.75
C TYR A 908 -59.35 -20.42 8.77
N ASN A 909 -60.15 -21.46 9.00
CA ASN A 909 -60.14 -22.70 8.22
C ASN A 909 -61.24 -22.77 7.13
N GLY A 910 -61.99 -21.68 6.94
CA GLY A 910 -63.16 -21.63 6.04
C GLY A 910 -64.52 -21.72 6.76
N THR A 911 -64.57 -22.14 8.03
CA THR A 911 -65.81 -22.17 8.83
C THR A 911 -65.69 -21.46 10.16
N ASP A 912 -64.57 -21.66 10.87
CA ASP A 912 -64.37 -21.26 12.24
C ASP A 912 -63.10 -20.42 12.40
N PHE A 913 -63.04 -19.62 13.48
CA PHE A 913 -61.87 -18.84 13.86
C PHE A 913 -61.20 -19.42 15.12
N ALA A 914 -59.86 -19.40 15.16
CA ALA A 914 -59.07 -19.71 16.33
C ALA A 914 -58.08 -18.58 16.63
N THR A 915 -57.99 -18.14 17.88
CA THR A 915 -56.99 -17.17 18.32
C THR A 915 -55.69 -17.88 18.66
N ILE A 916 -54.60 -17.44 18.04
CA ILE A 916 -53.23 -17.86 18.32
C ILE A 916 -52.55 -16.76 19.12
N GLN A 917 -52.11 -17.11 20.33
CA GLN A 917 -51.20 -16.30 21.13
C GLN A 917 -49.85 -17.03 21.15
N GLY A 918 -48.78 -16.34 20.75
CA GLY A 918 -47.47 -16.95 20.56
C GLY A 918 -46.86 -17.50 21.85
N GLY A 919 -46.39 -18.74 21.79
CA GLY A 919 -45.30 -19.29 22.62
C GLY A 919 -45.58 -19.63 24.09
N GLU A 920 -45.42 -20.91 24.46
CA GLU A 920 -45.32 -21.38 25.85
C GLU A 920 -44.04 -20.90 26.60
N ALA A 921 -43.23 -20.03 25.99
CA ALA A 921 -41.93 -19.55 26.50
C ALA A 921 -41.95 -18.12 27.09
N GLY A 922 -43.12 -17.48 27.22
CA GLY A 922 -43.31 -16.29 28.06
C GLY A 922 -43.24 -14.92 27.37
N GLY A 923 -43.17 -14.86 26.03
CA GLY A 923 -43.35 -13.63 25.26
C GLY A 923 -44.79 -13.49 24.78
N THR A 924 -45.53 -12.48 25.25
CA THR A 924 -46.86 -12.16 24.72
C THR A 924 -46.73 -11.38 23.42
N VAL A 925 -47.44 -11.80 22.38
CA VAL A 925 -47.64 -11.00 21.16
C VAL A 925 -48.41 -9.73 21.52
N THR A 926 -47.92 -8.56 21.10
CA THR A 926 -48.42 -7.23 21.52
C THR A 926 -48.98 -6.41 20.37
N ALA A 927 -48.25 -6.30 19.26
CA ALA A 927 -48.63 -5.52 18.09
C ALA A 927 -48.13 -6.18 16.78
N PRO A 928 -48.68 -7.35 16.43
CA PRO A 928 -48.24 -8.11 15.26
C PRO A 928 -48.67 -7.40 13.97
N ALA A 929 -47.74 -7.20 13.02
CA ALA A 929 -48.00 -6.55 11.74
C ALA A 929 -47.97 -7.55 10.57
N GLY A 930 -46.79 -7.87 10.06
CA GLY A 930 -46.60 -8.92 9.05
C GLY A 930 -46.46 -10.30 9.68
N LEU A 931 -46.82 -11.34 8.90
CA LEU A 931 -46.68 -12.73 9.31
C LEU A 931 -46.31 -13.60 8.10
N VAL A 932 -45.57 -14.69 8.33
CA VAL A 932 -45.35 -15.76 7.36
C VAL A 932 -45.23 -17.10 8.09
N VAL A 933 -45.73 -18.19 7.49
CA VAL A 933 -45.61 -19.55 8.03
C VAL A 933 -44.67 -20.35 7.14
N GLY A 934 -43.60 -20.88 7.73
CA GLY A 934 -42.59 -21.67 7.04
C GLY A 934 -43.08 -23.07 6.66
N PRO A 935 -42.41 -23.75 5.70
CA PRO A 935 -42.73 -25.13 5.30
C PRO A 935 -42.62 -26.18 6.42
N ASP A 936 -42.01 -25.81 7.54
CA ASP A 936 -41.85 -26.57 8.78
C ASP A 936 -43.01 -26.40 9.79
N GLY A 937 -43.92 -25.46 9.55
CA GLY A 937 -45.01 -25.12 10.46
C GLY A 937 -44.62 -24.13 11.57
N LEU A 938 -43.46 -23.46 11.45
CA LEU A 938 -43.10 -22.35 12.32
C LEU A 938 -43.66 -21.04 11.75
N MET A 939 -44.20 -20.18 12.63
CA MET A 939 -44.72 -18.88 12.26
C MET A 939 -43.74 -17.79 12.69
N PHE A 940 -43.37 -16.93 11.75
CA PHE A 940 -42.61 -15.71 11.98
C PHE A 940 -43.57 -14.53 11.93
N VAL A 941 -43.51 -13.66 12.94
CA VAL A 941 -44.36 -12.47 13.05
C VAL A 941 -43.49 -11.26 13.38
N THR A 942 -43.65 -10.16 12.63
CA THR A 942 -43.04 -8.88 12.98
C THR A 942 -43.91 -8.16 14.00
N GLU A 943 -43.30 -7.63 15.05
CA GLU A 943 -43.97 -6.77 16.02
C GLU A 943 -43.51 -5.32 15.87
N THR A 944 -44.35 -4.47 15.28
CA THR A 944 -43.98 -3.09 14.96
C THR A 944 -43.69 -2.26 16.20
N LEU A 945 -44.48 -2.38 17.28
CA LEU A 945 -44.26 -1.59 18.50
C LEU A 945 -43.12 -2.11 19.40
N ALA A 946 -42.76 -3.39 19.27
CA ALA A 946 -41.66 -3.99 20.01
C ALA A 946 -40.34 -4.00 19.22
N SER A 947 -40.38 -3.61 17.94
CA SER A 947 -39.25 -3.62 17.00
C SER A 947 -38.48 -4.94 16.97
N GLN A 948 -39.20 -6.05 16.81
CA GLN A 948 -38.64 -7.40 16.79
C GLN A 948 -39.38 -8.32 15.82
N VAL A 949 -38.77 -9.48 15.54
CA VAL A 949 -39.47 -10.64 14.97
C VAL A 949 -39.55 -11.70 16.06
N ILE A 950 -40.71 -12.34 16.16
CA ILE A 950 -40.94 -13.50 17.03
C ILE A 950 -41.18 -14.73 16.16
N GLU A 951 -40.62 -15.87 16.60
CA GLU A 951 -40.77 -17.18 15.97
C GLU A 951 -41.45 -18.12 16.97
N PHE A 952 -42.50 -18.83 16.55
CA PHE A 952 -43.14 -19.86 17.38
C PHE A 952 -43.84 -20.93 16.54
N PRO A 953 -43.95 -22.18 17.04
CA PRO A 953 -44.74 -23.22 16.37
C PRO A 953 -46.23 -22.89 16.41
N VAL A 954 -46.92 -23.17 15.31
CA VAL A 954 -48.39 -23.00 15.25
C VAL A 954 -49.08 -24.09 16.08
N VAL A 955 -49.84 -23.68 17.09
CA VAL A 955 -50.65 -24.58 17.94
C VAL A 955 -52.12 -24.25 17.72
N LEU A 956 -52.87 -25.19 17.13
CA LEU A 956 -54.30 -25.05 16.83
C LEU A 956 -55.15 -25.87 17.82
N PRO A 957 -56.40 -25.45 18.12
CA PRO A 957 -57.31 -26.23 18.97
C PRO A 957 -57.61 -27.63 18.40
N GLU A 958 -57.83 -28.62 19.26
CA GLU A 958 -58.24 -29.97 18.81
C GLU A 958 -59.51 -29.91 17.94
N GLY A 959 -59.42 -30.47 16.73
CA GLY A 959 -60.50 -30.46 15.73
C GLY A 959 -60.46 -29.29 14.75
N PHE A 960 -59.60 -28.28 14.96
CA PHE A 960 -59.38 -27.17 14.03
C PHE A 960 -58.44 -27.60 12.87
N ALA A 961 -58.96 -28.41 11.95
CA ALA A 961 -58.24 -28.86 10.77
C ALA A 961 -58.53 -27.97 9.54
N GLY A 962 -57.52 -27.79 8.69
CA GLY A 962 -57.70 -27.19 7.36
C GLY A 962 -58.50 -28.11 6.42
N GLY A 963 -59.28 -27.51 5.52
CA GLY A 963 -60.02 -28.27 4.49
C GLY A 963 -59.06 -29.04 3.57
N SER A 964 -59.33 -30.31 3.31
CA SER A 964 -58.39 -31.17 2.60
C SER A 964 -58.19 -30.77 1.14
N ALA A 965 -57.01 -30.23 0.81
CA ALA A 965 -56.44 -30.23 -0.53
C ALA A 965 -55.26 -31.22 -0.58
N ALA A 966 -55.05 -31.87 -1.73
CA ALA A 966 -54.17 -33.02 -1.83
C ALA A 966 -52.68 -32.64 -1.64
N THR A 967 -51.95 -33.48 -0.89
CA THR A 967 -50.49 -33.48 -0.86
C THR A 967 -49.96 -33.59 -2.30
N PRO A 968 -49.09 -32.68 -2.76
CA PRO A 968 -48.36 -32.92 -4.00
C PRO A 968 -47.52 -34.19 -3.80
N GLN A 969 -47.74 -35.20 -4.66
CA GLN A 969 -46.77 -36.30 -4.71
C GLN A 969 -45.43 -35.71 -5.13
N ALA A 970 -44.41 -35.86 -4.29
CA ALA A 970 -43.05 -35.50 -4.64
C ALA A 970 -42.66 -36.26 -5.93
N THR A 971 -42.52 -35.53 -7.03
CA THR A 971 -41.91 -36.05 -8.24
C THR A 971 -40.47 -36.43 -7.89
N PRO A 972 -40.06 -37.70 -8.05
CA PRO A 972 -38.71 -38.11 -7.69
C PRO A 972 -37.71 -37.39 -8.58
N VAL A 973 -36.74 -36.71 -7.95
CA VAL A 973 -35.61 -36.08 -8.62
C VAL A 973 -34.93 -37.11 -9.54
N PRO A 974 -34.76 -36.83 -10.85
CA PRO A 974 -34.10 -37.76 -11.74
C PRO A 974 -32.63 -37.91 -11.32
N THR A 975 -32.29 -39.10 -10.81
CA THR A 975 -30.92 -39.43 -10.45
C THR A 975 -30.03 -39.38 -11.69
N ILE A 976 -29.13 -38.38 -11.75
CA ILE A 976 -28.13 -38.29 -12.82
C ILE A 976 -27.12 -39.41 -12.60
N VAL A 977 -27.35 -40.56 -13.24
CA VAL A 977 -26.38 -41.65 -13.33
C VAL A 977 -25.29 -41.23 -14.31
N ALA A 978 -24.10 -40.98 -13.80
CA ALA A 978 -22.92 -40.74 -14.63
C ALA A 978 -22.53 -42.03 -15.37
N THR A 979 -22.78 -42.09 -16.69
CA THR A 979 -22.11 -43.04 -17.59
C THR A 979 -20.79 -42.46 -18.10
N PRO A 980 -19.71 -43.24 -18.15
CA PRO A 980 -18.39 -42.74 -18.51
C PRO A 980 -18.25 -42.51 -20.02
N ALA A 981 -17.36 -41.59 -20.38
CA ALA A 981 -16.91 -41.44 -21.76
C ALA A 981 -16.03 -42.63 -22.21
N VAL A 982 -16.19 -43.06 -23.46
CA VAL A 982 -15.17 -43.40 -24.48
C VAL A 982 -15.92 -43.93 -25.71
N GLY A 983 -15.61 -43.40 -26.90
CA GLY A 983 -16.21 -43.82 -28.18
C GLY A 983 -16.11 -42.73 -29.24
#